data_AF-A0AAD7U658-F1
#
_entry.id   AF-A0AAD7U658-F1
#
_cell.length_a   1.000
_cell.length_b   1.000
_cell.length_c   1.000
_cell.angle_alpha   90.00
_cell.angle_beta   90.00
_cell.angle_gamma   90.00
#
_symmetry.space_group_name_H-M   'P 1'
#
loop_
_entity.id
_entity.type
_entity.pdbx_description
1 polymer ?
#
loop_
_entity_poly.entity_id
_entity_poly.type
_entity_poly.pdbx_seq_one_letter_code
_entity_poly.pdbx_strand_id
1 'polypeptide(L)'
;MRELSAYELDREANIRRNNAYLASLGLGGSTCSTTPRWSSAPETIESASVEEEARTQIRTKRAEMRSPEGLDAACAQLFAAFPGREREIDALLSLCAGHEHVAVLGPSASGKTAVCRAVLEAVGEPFAWISCAALSAATASSAAATLFERAARALSVLEKTPKLPTKFDAPGFARWLEAFERATIVLDDAHVLFSSLDGFRARDSEAAAGVALVSWVARLASTRLRVIVVGCDRAFAGPTTFGLPLIRVVFSAYAPRELGTVLETIARRRRIPGARDAGTYRRFVDQVVGVARRHTSDARELMKLCASRPLFDLYDKADGPAAAFSAVKHHLKLALDNIHDPHLDVDRLVLGGAEEEKTCGVPTTRLLSELSPRAILALLAAFVASYSSKDADKLLFTTSTSKRRRKTAASPEDVKTDAGPQAVPLDRLLSVHAYFVAAHAGGDPLPIRDPALLQQLASLTALRLLDRATPLDDLNHLKYSAALVSDGAHSFSDLLTDGVALLTYRASRKPPDDDHPFGHGKIEAAGTFGVGGALLLAAGGAATHATHAATSLVAEPSWIAICACVASVAAKEYVYRITKRVGEEERSTVIVANAEHHRSDALSSVASLCGIAAANLVHPACDPLAGVCVAIMVGRTGLVLSKGALDELLDASVHPSVVDRMRRTVATRVPGATPGDLRARKTGPGLHVTATLKVRAHLTASAAHQMGEHARKAIVDAAKADNFDVLDVSLHFDPDDRQELDDMHVLLPTPDKVERLIRDHCKHHIAPQISVRYTTDNRVAATLDLCLRPDLRLRDAARIATKLRRGLLKKIPLLVDLQGKKKKKKIKIIMALRGKAIAIFCDFQFEDMEVMYPKLRLEEEGAKVLIVGAHPAGIKYTGKYGYPIKSDVQIDAMGDVDAIVVPGGFAPDYMRRNQAMLKAISTYLAAGKPVAAICHGPWMFCSARNGDGNPVVIGRKCTSFHAIKDDVINAGGLWVDESVVADGNIITSRTPQDLTPFCQAIIAALK
;
A
#
# COMPACT_ATOMS: atom_id res chain seq x y z
N MET A 1 23.62 -40.58 21.02
CA MET A 1 23.89 -42.04 21.06
C MET A 1 23.28 -42.71 22.29
N ARG A 2 23.49 -42.24 23.53
CA ARG A 2 22.76 -42.76 24.72
C ARG A 2 21.29 -42.26 24.84
N GLU A 3 20.93 -41.17 24.18
CA GLU A 3 19.54 -40.68 24.12
C GLU A 3 18.70 -41.35 23.01
N LEU A 4 19.34 -42.02 22.04
CA LEU A 4 18.64 -42.75 20.98
C LEU A 4 18.06 -44.08 21.47
N SER A 5 18.66 -44.72 22.48
CA SER A 5 18.12 -45.96 23.06
C SER A 5 16.93 -45.73 23.99
N ALA A 6 16.79 -44.53 24.58
CA ALA A 6 15.64 -44.19 25.42
C ALA A 6 14.37 -44.00 24.59
N TYR A 7 14.51 -43.45 23.37
CA TYR A 7 13.39 -43.23 22.44
C TYR A 7 12.83 -44.54 21.85
N GLU A 8 13.67 -45.57 21.68
CA GLU A 8 13.22 -46.89 21.19
C GLU A 8 12.50 -47.72 22.28
N LEU A 9 12.94 -47.61 23.54
CA LEU A 9 12.28 -48.27 24.68
C LEU A 9 10.91 -47.67 24.99
N ASP A 10 10.77 -46.35 24.87
CA ASP A 10 9.49 -45.68 25.14
C ASP A 10 8.48 -45.90 24.00
N ARG A 11 8.96 -46.05 22.76
CA ARG A 11 8.13 -46.45 21.60
C ARG A 11 7.55 -47.85 21.77
N GLU A 12 8.31 -48.82 22.28
CA GLU A 12 7.78 -50.16 22.58
C GLU A 12 6.76 -50.15 23.73
N ALA A 13 7.00 -49.34 24.76
CA ALA A 13 6.06 -49.18 25.87
C ALA A 13 4.74 -48.55 25.40
N ASN A 14 4.80 -47.56 24.52
CA ASN A 14 3.62 -46.88 23.95
C ASN A 14 2.84 -47.79 22.99
N ILE A 15 3.53 -48.64 22.21
CA ILE A 15 2.88 -49.66 21.37
C ILE A 15 2.18 -50.72 22.23
N ARG A 16 2.78 -51.17 23.34
CA ARG A 16 2.13 -52.12 24.26
C ARG A 16 0.93 -51.51 24.99
N ARG A 17 1.00 -50.22 25.38
CA ARG A 17 -0.10 -49.51 26.04
C ARG A 17 -1.28 -49.24 25.08
N ASN A 18 -1.00 -48.85 23.83
CA ASN A 18 -2.04 -48.69 22.81
C ASN A 18 -2.66 -50.03 22.40
N ASN A 19 -1.87 -51.11 22.33
CA ASN A 19 -2.41 -52.44 22.06
C ASN A 19 -3.26 -52.99 23.23
N ALA A 20 -2.91 -52.68 24.48
CA ALA A 20 -3.72 -53.03 25.65
C ALA A 20 -5.03 -52.22 25.73
N TYR A 21 -4.99 -50.94 25.33
CA TYR A 21 -6.18 -50.08 25.22
C TYR A 21 -7.11 -50.53 24.08
N LEU A 22 -6.56 -50.92 22.93
CA LEU A 22 -7.33 -51.48 21.80
C LEU A 22 -7.90 -52.87 22.11
N ALA A 23 -7.19 -53.70 22.89
CA ALA A 23 -7.71 -54.97 23.41
C ALA A 23 -8.86 -54.78 24.41
N SER A 24 -8.83 -53.70 25.21
CA SER A 24 -9.92 -53.35 26.13
C SER A 24 -11.20 -52.83 25.43
N LEU A 25 -11.08 -52.41 24.17
CA LEU A 25 -12.18 -51.96 23.31
C LEU A 25 -12.72 -53.07 22.37
N GLY A 26 -12.23 -54.30 22.49
CA GLY A 26 -12.68 -55.43 21.66
C GLY A 26 -12.27 -55.35 20.19
N LEU A 27 -11.37 -54.43 19.82
CA LEU A 27 -10.90 -54.21 18.44
C LEU A 27 -9.46 -54.71 18.32
N GLY A 28 -9.28 -56.02 18.44
CA GLY A 28 -7.98 -56.69 18.32
C GLY A 28 -7.95 -57.64 17.13
N GLY A 29 -7.11 -57.33 16.14
CA GLY A 29 -6.43 -58.35 15.34
C GLY A 29 -6.61 -58.28 13.82
N SER A 30 -5.64 -57.70 13.12
CA SER A 30 -4.77 -58.47 12.23
C SER A 30 -3.57 -57.63 11.79
N THR A 31 -2.41 -57.99 12.31
CA THR A 31 -1.07 -57.54 11.95
C THR A 31 -0.72 -57.87 10.50
N CYS A 32 0.04 -56.98 9.87
CA CYS A 32 0.71 -57.21 8.59
C CYS A 32 1.78 -58.31 8.73
N SER A 33 1.66 -59.42 7.99
CA SER A 33 2.75 -60.08 7.25
C SER A 33 2.33 -61.49 6.80
N THR A 34 2.96 -61.94 5.70
CA THR A 34 2.83 -63.25 5.02
C THR A 34 1.69 -63.39 4.02
N THR A 35 2.09 -63.53 2.76
CA THR A 35 1.28 -64.08 1.66
C THR A 35 0.70 -65.45 2.05
N PRO A 36 -0.61 -65.69 1.90
CA PRO A 36 -1.14 -67.03 1.70
C PRO A 36 -1.31 -67.26 0.20
N ARG A 37 -0.61 -68.29 -0.29
CA ARG A 37 -0.97 -69.00 -1.52
C ARG A 37 -2.46 -69.34 -1.47
N TRP A 38 -3.16 -69.09 -2.57
CA TRP A 38 -4.44 -69.73 -2.84
C TRP A 38 -4.22 -71.25 -2.90
N SER A 39 -4.77 -71.96 -1.93
CA SER A 39 -5.05 -73.38 -2.05
C SER A 39 -6.32 -73.71 -1.26
N SER A 40 -7.19 -74.46 -1.94
CA SER A 40 -8.38 -75.18 -1.48
C SER A 40 -9.59 -74.37 -0.95
N ALA A 41 -10.65 -74.34 -1.78
CA ALA A 41 -12.05 -74.36 -1.37
C ALA A 41 -12.31 -75.56 -0.40
N PRO A 42 -13.38 -75.62 0.46
CA PRO A 42 -14.78 -75.29 0.11
C PRO A 42 -15.72 -74.77 1.25
N GLU A 43 -17.02 -74.60 0.87
CA GLU A 43 -18.29 -74.59 1.66
C GLU A 43 -18.75 -73.30 2.38
N THR A 44 -19.64 -72.48 1.76
CA THR A 44 -21.14 -72.46 1.72
C THR A 44 -21.78 -71.86 3.00
N ILE A 45 -22.67 -70.86 2.87
CA ILE A 45 -24.12 -71.03 2.60
C ILE A 45 -24.69 -69.86 1.75
N GLU A 46 -25.24 -70.27 0.60
CA GLU A 46 -26.49 -69.88 -0.09
C GLU A 46 -26.79 -68.41 -0.48
N SER A 47 -26.61 -68.11 -1.77
CA SER A 47 -27.74 -67.91 -2.71
C SER A 47 -27.25 -67.90 -4.17
N ALA A 48 -27.05 -69.10 -4.73
CA ALA A 48 -26.52 -69.30 -6.09
C ALA A 48 -27.51 -68.99 -7.23
N SER A 49 -28.75 -68.58 -6.95
CA SER A 49 -29.74 -68.27 -7.99
C SER A 49 -29.57 -66.88 -8.62
N VAL A 50 -28.90 -65.93 -7.95
CA VAL A 50 -28.80 -64.53 -8.42
C VAL A 50 -27.59 -64.32 -9.36
N GLU A 51 -26.51 -65.09 -9.19
CA GLU A 51 -25.27 -64.88 -9.96
C GLU A 51 -25.33 -65.50 -11.37
N GLU A 52 -26.04 -66.62 -11.53
CA GLU A 52 -26.27 -67.23 -12.84
C GLU A 52 -27.35 -66.48 -13.63
N GLU A 53 -28.34 -65.91 -12.96
CA GLU A 53 -29.36 -65.05 -13.58
C GLU A 53 -28.78 -63.69 -14.00
N ALA A 54 -27.91 -63.08 -13.19
CA ALA A 54 -27.18 -61.85 -13.56
C ALA A 54 -26.19 -62.08 -14.73
N ARG A 55 -25.44 -63.18 -14.72
CA ARG A 55 -24.53 -63.51 -15.85
C ARG A 55 -25.28 -63.87 -17.13
N THR A 56 -26.47 -64.45 -17.02
CA THR A 56 -27.32 -64.80 -18.17
C THR A 56 -28.05 -63.58 -18.71
N GLN A 57 -28.51 -62.65 -17.85
CA GLN A 57 -29.09 -61.36 -18.24
C GLN A 57 -28.06 -60.39 -18.84
N ILE A 58 -26.81 -60.40 -18.37
CA ILE A 58 -25.69 -59.64 -18.95
C ILE A 58 -25.31 -60.20 -20.34
N ARG A 59 -25.37 -61.53 -20.54
CA ARG A 59 -25.12 -62.15 -21.86
C ARG A 59 -26.26 -61.94 -22.86
N THR A 60 -27.53 -61.94 -22.41
CA THR A 60 -28.68 -61.71 -23.29
C THR A 60 -28.87 -60.22 -23.64
N LYS A 61 -28.59 -59.28 -22.74
CA LYS A 61 -28.64 -57.83 -23.05
C LYS A 61 -27.48 -57.31 -23.90
N ARG A 62 -26.37 -58.06 -24.00
CA ARG A 62 -25.27 -57.82 -24.96
C ARG A 62 -25.71 -57.95 -26.42
N ALA A 63 -26.83 -58.61 -26.69
CA ALA A 63 -27.33 -58.85 -28.04
C ALA A 63 -28.28 -57.77 -28.58
N GLU A 64 -28.78 -56.85 -27.73
CA GLU A 64 -29.86 -55.92 -28.10
C GLU A 64 -29.45 -54.43 -28.21
N MET A 65 -28.18 -54.06 -28.01
CA MET A 65 -27.73 -52.68 -28.19
C MET A 65 -26.58 -52.52 -29.20
N ARG A 66 -26.91 -51.83 -30.30
CA ARG A 66 -26.04 -51.10 -31.25
C ARG A 66 -24.69 -51.75 -31.59
N SER A 67 -24.64 -52.42 -32.75
CA SER A 67 -23.47 -52.92 -33.52
C SER A 67 -22.22 -53.32 -32.69
N PRO A 68 -21.87 -54.63 -32.61
CA PRO A 68 -20.71 -55.15 -31.87
C PRO A 68 -19.38 -54.41 -32.12
N GLU A 69 -19.18 -53.88 -33.33
CA GLU A 69 -17.95 -53.21 -33.76
C GLU A 69 -17.68 -51.86 -33.05
N GLY A 70 -18.71 -51.17 -32.56
CA GLY A 70 -18.56 -49.84 -31.93
C GLY A 70 -18.18 -49.89 -30.44
N LEU A 71 -18.72 -50.87 -29.70
CA LEU A 71 -18.44 -51.04 -28.27
C LEU A 71 -17.05 -51.65 -28.05
N ASP A 72 -16.66 -52.60 -28.89
CA ASP A 72 -15.31 -53.20 -28.86
C ASP A 72 -14.22 -52.16 -29.23
N ALA A 73 -14.53 -51.24 -30.15
CA ALA A 73 -13.64 -50.12 -30.47
C ALA A 73 -13.51 -49.10 -29.32
N ALA A 74 -14.62 -48.78 -28.63
CA ALA A 74 -14.60 -47.91 -27.46
C ALA A 74 -13.86 -48.54 -26.28
N CYS A 75 -14.05 -49.84 -26.03
CA CYS A 75 -13.28 -50.60 -25.03
C CYS A 75 -11.78 -50.58 -25.34
N ALA A 76 -11.39 -50.84 -26.60
CA ALA A 76 -9.99 -50.81 -27.01
C ALA A 76 -9.35 -49.42 -26.80
N GLN A 77 -10.09 -48.35 -27.08
CA GLN A 77 -9.63 -46.97 -26.83
C GLN A 77 -9.53 -46.66 -25.33
N LEU A 78 -10.49 -47.09 -24.51
CA LEU A 78 -10.50 -46.87 -23.07
C LEU A 78 -9.43 -47.70 -22.34
N PHE A 79 -9.20 -48.95 -22.73
CA PHE A 79 -8.12 -49.79 -22.20
C PHE A 79 -6.75 -49.22 -22.56
N ALA A 80 -6.60 -48.70 -23.78
CA ALA A 80 -5.40 -47.96 -24.13
C ALA A 80 -5.26 -46.69 -23.28
N ALA A 81 -6.35 -45.95 -23.04
CA ALA A 81 -6.34 -44.71 -22.27
C ALA A 81 -5.98 -44.92 -20.79
N PHE A 82 -6.48 -45.98 -20.17
CA PHE A 82 -6.38 -46.28 -18.74
C PHE A 82 -5.89 -47.71 -18.49
N PRO A 83 -4.57 -47.97 -18.65
CA PRO A 83 -4.02 -49.31 -18.45
C PRO A 83 -4.15 -49.77 -16.98
N GLY A 84 -4.44 -51.06 -16.76
CA GLY A 84 -4.62 -51.64 -15.42
C GLY A 84 -5.98 -51.35 -14.79
N ARG A 85 -6.95 -50.88 -15.57
CA ARG A 85 -8.34 -50.62 -15.17
C ARG A 85 -9.37 -51.34 -16.03
N GLU A 86 -8.95 -52.39 -16.73
CA GLU A 86 -9.76 -53.08 -17.73
C GLU A 86 -11.02 -53.67 -17.07
N ARG A 87 -10.89 -54.24 -15.86
CA ARG A 87 -12.00 -54.83 -15.10
C ARG A 87 -13.01 -53.77 -14.65
N GLU A 88 -12.53 -52.64 -14.15
CA GLU A 88 -13.39 -51.54 -13.69
C GLU A 88 -14.08 -50.85 -14.88
N ILE A 89 -13.40 -50.71 -16.01
CA ILE A 89 -13.97 -50.17 -17.26
C ILE A 89 -15.05 -51.10 -17.81
N ASP A 90 -14.79 -52.41 -17.88
CA ASP A 90 -15.79 -53.40 -18.32
C ASP A 90 -17.02 -53.42 -17.40
N ALA A 91 -16.81 -53.34 -16.08
CA ALA A 91 -17.88 -53.26 -15.10
C ALA A 91 -18.71 -51.97 -15.29
N LEU A 92 -18.06 -50.82 -15.45
CA LEU A 92 -18.76 -49.54 -15.65
C LEU A 92 -19.51 -49.49 -16.99
N LEU A 93 -18.91 -49.99 -18.08
CA LEU A 93 -19.59 -50.05 -19.39
C LEU A 93 -20.82 -50.97 -19.35
N SER A 94 -20.71 -52.10 -18.66
CA SER A 94 -21.83 -53.04 -18.48
C SER A 94 -22.96 -52.43 -17.64
N LEU A 95 -22.62 -51.65 -16.60
CA LEU A 95 -23.59 -50.98 -15.73
C LEU A 95 -24.20 -49.73 -16.38
N CYS A 96 -23.44 -49.00 -17.19
CA CYS A 96 -23.93 -47.88 -17.98
C CYS A 96 -24.92 -48.30 -19.08
N ALA A 97 -24.92 -49.59 -19.47
CA ALA A 97 -25.95 -50.16 -20.35
C ALA A 97 -27.30 -50.42 -19.63
N GLY A 98 -27.31 -50.48 -18.29
CA GLY A 98 -28.48 -50.76 -17.44
C GLY A 98 -29.20 -49.51 -16.92
N HIS A 99 -30.17 -49.64 -15.99
CA HIS A 99 -30.83 -48.49 -15.32
C HIS A 99 -30.41 -48.33 -13.85
N GLU A 100 -29.34 -49.02 -13.44
CA GLU A 100 -28.96 -49.17 -12.05
C GLU A 100 -28.17 -47.96 -11.54
N HIS A 101 -28.33 -47.62 -10.27
CA HIS A 101 -27.54 -46.59 -9.61
C HIS A 101 -26.18 -47.15 -9.21
N VAL A 102 -25.11 -46.41 -9.49
CA VAL A 102 -23.73 -46.91 -9.34
C VAL A 102 -22.97 -46.08 -8.32
N ALA A 103 -22.28 -46.74 -7.40
CA ALA A 103 -21.31 -46.13 -6.50
C ALA A 103 -19.89 -46.49 -6.94
N VAL A 104 -19.15 -45.51 -7.43
CA VAL A 104 -17.75 -45.64 -7.83
C VAL A 104 -16.86 -45.23 -6.66
N LEU A 105 -16.30 -46.22 -5.98
CA LEU A 105 -15.59 -46.05 -4.72
C LEU A 105 -14.10 -46.28 -4.89
N GLY A 106 -13.27 -45.49 -4.23
CA GLY A 106 -11.82 -45.75 -4.20
C GLY A 106 -11.03 -44.60 -3.60
N PRO A 107 -9.73 -44.80 -3.28
CA PRO A 107 -8.88 -43.75 -2.74
C PRO A 107 -8.71 -42.60 -3.74
N SER A 108 -8.25 -41.45 -3.25
CA SER A 108 -7.88 -40.30 -4.09
C SER A 108 -6.85 -40.74 -5.14
N ALA A 109 -7.02 -40.24 -6.36
CA ALA A 109 -6.18 -40.55 -7.52
C ALA A 109 -6.04 -42.03 -7.95
N SER A 110 -7.00 -42.87 -7.56
CA SER A 110 -7.18 -44.23 -8.13
C SER A 110 -7.54 -44.25 -9.63
N GLY A 111 -7.83 -43.08 -10.22
CA GLY A 111 -8.31 -42.94 -11.59
C GLY A 111 -9.84 -42.98 -11.73
N LYS A 112 -10.56 -43.27 -10.65
CA LYS A 112 -12.03 -43.46 -10.62
C LYS A 112 -12.84 -42.38 -11.34
N THR A 113 -12.58 -41.10 -11.05
CA THR A 113 -13.26 -39.94 -11.64
C THR A 113 -13.00 -39.84 -13.14
N ALA A 114 -11.75 -40.01 -13.56
CA ALA A 114 -11.34 -39.89 -14.96
C ALA A 114 -11.86 -41.07 -15.81
N VAL A 115 -11.80 -42.29 -15.26
CA VAL A 115 -12.33 -43.49 -15.92
C VAL A 115 -13.85 -43.40 -16.04
N CYS A 116 -14.56 -43.02 -14.97
CA CYS A 116 -16.01 -42.86 -14.99
C CYS A 116 -16.46 -41.81 -16.01
N ARG A 117 -15.77 -40.65 -16.08
CA ARG A 117 -16.06 -39.63 -17.09
C ARG A 117 -15.83 -40.14 -18.51
N ALA A 118 -14.68 -40.76 -18.78
CA ALA A 118 -14.35 -41.26 -20.11
C ALA A 118 -15.31 -42.38 -20.58
N VAL A 119 -15.77 -43.24 -19.65
CA VAL A 119 -16.80 -44.24 -19.93
C VAL A 119 -18.13 -43.58 -20.30
N LEU A 120 -18.58 -42.56 -19.55
CA LEU A 120 -19.82 -41.85 -19.85
C LEU A 120 -19.76 -41.09 -21.19
N GLU A 121 -18.62 -40.46 -21.49
CA GLU A 121 -18.37 -39.81 -22.78
C GLU A 121 -18.38 -40.82 -23.95
N ALA A 122 -17.81 -42.01 -23.76
CA ALA A 122 -17.80 -43.06 -24.77
C ALA A 122 -19.18 -43.69 -25.01
N VAL A 123 -20.02 -43.78 -23.96
CA VAL A 123 -21.40 -44.26 -24.04
C VAL A 123 -22.31 -43.25 -24.74
N GLY A 124 -21.98 -41.96 -24.70
CA GLY A 124 -22.70 -40.90 -25.41
C GLY A 124 -24.08 -40.55 -24.83
N GLU A 125 -24.40 -41.01 -23.61
CA GLU A 125 -25.61 -40.62 -22.87
C GLU A 125 -25.46 -39.20 -22.30
N PRO A 126 -26.52 -38.36 -22.27
CA PRO A 126 -26.45 -37.04 -21.66
C PRO A 126 -26.26 -37.15 -20.14
N PHE A 127 -25.18 -36.55 -19.63
CA PHE A 127 -24.85 -36.57 -18.22
C PHE A 127 -24.53 -35.18 -17.66
N ALA A 128 -24.91 -34.94 -16.39
CA ALA A 128 -24.49 -33.78 -15.61
C ALA A 128 -23.43 -34.17 -14.58
N TRP A 129 -22.25 -33.55 -14.65
CA TRP A 129 -21.17 -33.76 -13.69
C TRP A 129 -21.15 -32.66 -12.63
N ILE A 130 -21.36 -33.01 -11.37
CA ILE A 130 -21.49 -32.06 -10.26
C ILE A 130 -20.52 -32.42 -9.14
N SER A 131 -19.64 -31.48 -8.76
CA SER A 131 -18.79 -31.65 -7.57
C SER A 131 -19.54 -31.26 -6.31
N CYS A 132 -19.67 -32.20 -5.36
CA CYS A 132 -20.30 -31.98 -4.07
C CYS A 132 -19.50 -31.05 -3.16
N ALA A 133 -18.19 -30.92 -3.36
CA ALA A 133 -17.36 -29.94 -2.66
C ALA A 133 -17.79 -28.49 -2.96
N ALA A 134 -18.35 -28.22 -4.14
CA ALA A 134 -18.87 -26.90 -4.50
C ALA A 134 -20.26 -26.61 -3.89
N LEU A 135 -20.87 -27.57 -3.18
CA LEU A 135 -22.20 -27.45 -2.56
C LEU A 135 -22.13 -27.29 -1.03
N SER A 136 -20.97 -27.53 -0.39
CA SER A 136 -20.81 -27.52 1.08
C SER A 136 -20.83 -26.14 1.73
N ALA A 137 -20.75 -25.06 0.94
CA ALA A 137 -20.79 -23.68 1.45
C ALA A 137 -22.20 -23.07 1.50
N ALA A 138 -23.25 -23.84 1.17
CA ALA A 138 -24.62 -23.35 1.03
C ALA A 138 -25.55 -23.98 2.08
N THR A 139 -26.55 -23.22 2.54
CA THR A 139 -27.62 -23.75 3.40
C THR A 139 -28.37 -24.90 2.71
N ALA A 140 -28.95 -25.83 3.47
CA ALA A 140 -29.62 -27.04 2.93
C ALA A 140 -30.55 -26.78 1.72
N SER A 141 -31.39 -25.74 1.84
CA SER A 141 -32.34 -25.36 0.79
C SER A 141 -31.65 -24.72 -0.42
N SER A 142 -30.55 -23.99 -0.20
CA SER A 142 -29.76 -23.38 -1.27
C SER A 142 -28.94 -24.43 -2.01
N ALA A 143 -28.34 -25.39 -1.30
CA ALA A 143 -27.54 -26.47 -1.89
C ALA A 143 -28.36 -27.33 -2.86
N ALA A 144 -29.60 -27.68 -2.50
CA ALA A 144 -30.50 -28.45 -3.38
C ALA A 144 -30.90 -27.66 -4.63
N ALA A 145 -31.27 -26.38 -4.49
CA ALA A 145 -31.62 -25.53 -5.63
C ALA A 145 -30.43 -25.32 -6.58
N THR A 146 -29.23 -25.09 -6.05
CA THR A 146 -28.00 -24.97 -6.84
C THR A 146 -27.64 -26.28 -7.54
N LEU A 147 -27.86 -27.44 -6.91
CA LEU A 147 -27.68 -28.74 -7.55
C LEU A 147 -28.63 -28.91 -8.73
N PHE A 148 -29.93 -28.65 -8.56
CA PHE A 148 -30.92 -28.79 -9.63
C PHE A 148 -30.68 -27.80 -10.78
N GLU A 149 -30.29 -26.58 -10.47
CA GLU A 149 -29.93 -25.59 -11.49
C GLU A 149 -28.73 -26.04 -12.32
N ARG A 150 -27.65 -26.49 -11.66
CA ARG A 150 -26.45 -26.97 -12.35
C ARG A 150 -26.73 -28.22 -13.16
N ALA A 151 -27.51 -29.16 -12.63
CA ALA A 151 -27.94 -30.36 -13.33
C ALA A 151 -28.76 -30.01 -14.57
N ALA A 152 -29.77 -29.15 -14.44
CA ALA A 152 -30.64 -28.75 -15.54
C ALA A 152 -29.85 -28.04 -16.66
N ARG A 153 -28.98 -27.09 -16.29
CA ARG A 153 -28.14 -26.38 -17.27
C ARG A 153 -27.18 -27.32 -18.00
N ALA A 154 -26.54 -28.26 -17.30
CA ALA A 154 -25.61 -29.20 -17.92
C ALA A 154 -26.31 -30.15 -18.90
N LEU A 155 -27.50 -30.64 -18.55
CA LEU A 155 -28.30 -31.52 -19.40
C LEU A 155 -28.95 -30.77 -20.58
N SER A 156 -29.34 -29.49 -20.42
CA SER A 156 -29.89 -28.66 -21.51
C SER A 156 -28.91 -28.36 -22.64
N VAL A 157 -27.58 -28.43 -22.42
CA VAL A 157 -26.57 -28.14 -23.44
C VAL A 157 -26.41 -29.30 -24.44
N LEU A 158 -26.77 -30.52 -24.03
CA LEU A 158 -26.47 -31.75 -24.77
C LEU A 158 -27.55 -32.15 -25.78
N GLU A 159 -28.72 -31.50 -25.79
CA GLU A 159 -29.82 -31.78 -26.72
C GLU A 159 -30.61 -30.51 -27.13
N LYS A 160 -31.34 -30.57 -28.26
CA LYS A 160 -32.36 -29.56 -28.64
C LYS A 160 -33.63 -29.73 -27.77
N THR A 161 -33.51 -29.56 -26.46
CA THR A 161 -34.55 -29.90 -25.45
C THR A 161 -34.98 -28.67 -24.62
N PRO A 162 -36.05 -28.76 -23.78
CA PRO A 162 -36.97 -27.66 -23.50
C PRO A 162 -36.43 -26.57 -22.56
N LYS A 163 -37.11 -25.41 -22.55
CA LYS A 163 -36.81 -24.26 -21.68
C LYS A 163 -36.60 -24.72 -20.23
N LEU A 164 -35.58 -24.15 -19.58
CA LEU A 164 -35.23 -24.40 -18.18
C LEU A 164 -36.46 -24.27 -17.25
N PRO A 165 -36.52 -25.05 -16.16
CA PRO A 165 -37.62 -24.97 -15.21
C PRO A 165 -37.68 -23.59 -14.55
N THR A 166 -38.89 -23.08 -14.31
CA THR A 166 -39.13 -21.76 -13.70
C THR A 166 -38.79 -21.72 -12.21
N LYS A 167 -38.78 -22.88 -11.55
CA LYS A 167 -38.32 -23.08 -10.17
C LYS A 167 -37.41 -24.30 -10.10
N PHE A 168 -36.25 -24.13 -9.48
CA PHE A 168 -35.29 -25.21 -9.21
C PHE A 168 -35.60 -25.89 -7.88
N ASP A 169 -36.83 -26.39 -7.76
CA ASP A 169 -37.25 -27.29 -6.67
C ASP A 169 -37.36 -28.73 -7.20
N ALA A 170 -37.35 -29.71 -6.30
CA ALA A 170 -37.37 -31.12 -6.70
C ALA A 170 -38.59 -31.53 -7.55
N PRO A 171 -39.85 -31.06 -7.27
CA PRO A 171 -40.99 -31.36 -8.14
C PRO A 171 -40.88 -30.70 -9.52
N GLY A 172 -40.36 -29.47 -9.60
CA GLY A 172 -40.10 -28.77 -10.85
C GLY A 172 -39.04 -29.45 -11.69
N PHE A 173 -37.96 -29.91 -11.06
CA PHE A 173 -36.89 -30.65 -11.70
C PHE A 173 -37.35 -32.04 -12.18
N ALA A 174 -38.15 -32.76 -11.38
CA ALA A 174 -38.72 -34.06 -11.77
C ALA A 174 -39.59 -33.97 -13.02
N ARG A 175 -40.51 -32.99 -13.08
CA ARG A 175 -41.36 -32.75 -14.27
C ARG A 175 -40.54 -32.36 -15.51
N TRP A 176 -39.47 -31.61 -15.31
CA TRP A 176 -38.57 -31.24 -16.41
C TRP A 176 -37.77 -32.45 -16.92
N LEU A 177 -37.39 -33.37 -16.05
CA LEU A 177 -36.71 -34.63 -16.41
C LEU A 177 -37.58 -35.60 -17.22
N GLU A 178 -38.92 -35.52 -17.15
CA GLU A 178 -39.83 -36.36 -17.96
C GLU A 178 -39.63 -36.19 -19.47
N ALA A 179 -39.08 -35.04 -19.90
CA ALA A 179 -38.76 -34.74 -21.29
C ALA A 179 -37.56 -35.54 -21.83
N PHE A 180 -36.76 -36.16 -20.96
CA PHE A 180 -35.60 -36.97 -21.35
C PHE A 180 -35.98 -38.46 -21.39
N GLU A 181 -35.47 -39.17 -22.39
CA GLU A 181 -35.61 -40.63 -22.48
C GLU A 181 -34.74 -41.32 -21.40
N ARG A 182 -33.51 -40.81 -21.21
CA ARG A 182 -32.58 -41.17 -20.13
C ARG A 182 -31.70 -39.97 -19.76
N ALA A 183 -31.42 -39.78 -18.48
CA ALA A 183 -30.47 -38.77 -18.01
C ALA A 183 -29.60 -39.34 -16.88
N THR A 184 -28.31 -38.99 -16.87
CA THR A 184 -27.37 -39.42 -15.80
C THR A 184 -26.89 -38.21 -15.00
N ILE A 185 -26.95 -38.27 -13.67
CA ILE A 185 -26.29 -37.30 -12.79
C ILE A 185 -25.13 -37.96 -12.08
N VAL A 186 -23.95 -37.35 -12.17
CA VAL A 186 -22.74 -37.77 -11.48
C VAL A 186 -22.45 -36.82 -10.33
N LEU A 187 -22.40 -37.37 -9.11
CA LEU A 187 -22.06 -36.68 -7.88
C LEU A 187 -20.61 -37.03 -7.49
N ASP A 188 -19.71 -36.11 -7.75
CA ASP A 188 -18.27 -36.25 -7.46
C ASP A 188 -17.95 -35.71 -6.07
N ASP A 189 -16.94 -36.28 -5.40
CA ASP A 189 -16.60 -36.01 -4.00
C ASP A 189 -17.77 -36.20 -3.02
N ALA A 190 -18.62 -37.18 -3.27
CA ALA A 190 -19.85 -37.36 -2.49
C ALA A 190 -19.61 -37.63 -0.99
N HIS A 191 -18.42 -38.10 -0.62
CA HIS A 191 -17.99 -38.27 0.77
C HIS A 191 -18.01 -36.96 1.59
N VAL A 192 -17.89 -35.78 0.94
CA VAL A 192 -18.00 -34.47 1.61
C VAL A 192 -19.39 -34.23 2.20
N LEU A 193 -20.42 -34.84 1.59
CA LEU A 193 -21.80 -34.80 2.11
C LEU A 193 -21.99 -35.65 3.37
N PHE A 194 -21.06 -36.58 3.66
CA PHE A 194 -21.11 -37.50 4.80
C PHE A 194 -20.06 -37.20 5.87
N SER A 195 -18.91 -36.62 5.53
CA SER A 195 -17.93 -36.17 6.54
C SER A 195 -18.47 -35.04 7.43
N SER A 196 -19.47 -34.32 6.94
CA SER A 196 -20.29 -33.37 7.71
C SER A 196 -21.25 -34.07 8.70
N LEU A 197 -21.43 -35.39 8.61
CA LEU A 197 -22.25 -36.21 9.51
C LEU A 197 -21.45 -36.91 10.62
N ASP A 198 -20.24 -37.42 10.34
CA ASP A 198 -19.46 -38.22 11.29
C ASP A 198 -18.75 -37.41 12.39
N GLY A 199 -18.55 -36.09 12.19
CA GLY A 199 -17.93 -35.21 13.17
C GLY A 199 -18.89 -34.64 14.23
N PHE A 200 -20.21 -34.80 14.02
CA PHE A 200 -21.23 -34.13 14.81
C PHE A 200 -22.25 -35.13 15.37
N ARG A 201 -22.42 -35.15 16.70
CA ARG A 201 -23.51 -35.88 17.34
C ARG A 201 -24.84 -35.30 16.83
N ALA A 202 -25.45 -35.95 15.85
CA ALA A 202 -26.84 -35.89 15.38
C ALA A 202 -27.80 -34.92 16.13
N ARG A 203 -27.57 -33.60 16.07
CA ARG A 203 -28.50 -32.54 16.53
C ARG A 203 -28.42 -31.23 15.74
N ASP A 204 -27.52 -31.09 14.75
CA ASP A 204 -27.31 -29.84 14.02
C ASP A 204 -27.91 -29.83 12.60
N SER A 205 -28.31 -28.64 12.12
CA SER A 205 -29.01 -28.41 10.85
C SER A 205 -28.19 -28.69 9.59
N GLU A 206 -26.86 -28.79 9.69
CA GLU A 206 -25.98 -29.14 8.55
C GLU A 206 -26.01 -30.64 8.24
N ALA A 207 -26.12 -31.49 9.27
CA ALA A 207 -26.41 -32.91 9.10
C ALA A 207 -27.76 -33.13 8.39
N ALA A 208 -28.74 -32.26 8.66
CA ALA A 208 -30.04 -32.28 8.00
C ALA A 208 -29.96 -31.91 6.52
N ALA A 209 -28.97 -31.11 6.08
CA ALA A 209 -28.76 -30.74 4.67
C ALA A 209 -28.30 -31.93 3.83
N GLY A 210 -27.26 -32.63 4.29
CA GLY A 210 -26.73 -33.83 3.64
C GLY A 210 -27.76 -34.95 3.60
N VAL A 211 -28.42 -35.23 4.73
CA VAL A 211 -29.48 -36.25 4.82
C VAL A 211 -30.70 -35.87 3.96
N ALA A 212 -31.10 -34.61 3.90
CA ALA A 212 -32.17 -34.16 3.02
C ALA A 212 -31.80 -34.33 1.55
N LEU A 213 -30.62 -33.85 1.12
CA LEU A 213 -30.13 -33.97 -0.26
C LEU A 213 -30.06 -35.43 -0.71
N VAL A 214 -29.54 -36.29 0.16
CA VAL A 214 -29.50 -37.76 0.00
C VAL A 214 -30.92 -38.31 -0.18
N SER A 215 -31.87 -37.92 0.68
CA SER A 215 -33.28 -38.36 0.57
C SER A 215 -33.97 -37.84 -0.70
N TRP A 216 -33.58 -36.67 -1.21
CA TRP A 216 -34.12 -36.09 -2.45
C TRP A 216 -33.63 -36.84 -3.69
N VAL A 217 -32.34 -37.13 -3.76
CA VAL A 217 -31.75 -37.94 -4.83
C VAL A 217 -32.42 -39.32 -4.86
N ALA A 218 -32.71 -39.90 -3.70
CA ALA A 218 -33.47 -41.16 -3.58
C ALA A 218 -34.90 -41.07 -4.13
N ARG A 219 -35.60 -39.96 -3.88
CA ARG A 219 -36.97 -39.73 -4.38
C ARG A 219 -37.04 -39.45 -5.88
N LEU A 220 -35.97 -38.92 -6.48
CA LEU A 220 -35.89 -38.63 -7.91
C LEU A 220 -35.44 -39.84 -8.73
N ALA A 221 -34.69 -40.75 -8.11
CA ALA A 221 -34.24 -42.01 -8.69
C ALA A 221 -35.37 -42.98 -9.10
N SER A 222 -36.63 -42.74 -8.68
CA SER A 222 -37.79 -43.48 -9.17
C SER A 222 -38.28 -43.03 -10.56
N THR A 223 -37.63 -42.04 -11.17
CA THR A 223 -37.90 -41.54 -12.53
C THR A 223 -36.75 -41.93 -13.46
N ARG A 224 -36.78 -41.59 -14.76
CA ARG A 224 -35.81 -41.98 -15.83
C ARG A 224 -34.35 -41.50 -15.62
N LEU A 225 -33.98 -41.16 -14.38
CA LEU A 225 -32.73 -40.59 -13.93
C LEU A 225 -31.81 -41.66 -13.32
N ARG A 226 -30.62 -41.85 -13.90
CA ARG A 226 -29.54 -42.62 -13.29
C ARG A 226 -28.69 -41.71 -12.40
N VAL A 227 -28.24 -42.25 -11.26
CA VAL A 227 -27.36 -41.54 -10.32
C VAL A 227 -26.06 -42.32 -10.18
N ILE A 228 -24.95 -41.65 -10.41
CA ILE A 228 -23.61 -42.18 -10.19
C ILE A 228 -22.94 -41.37 -9.08
N VAL A 229 -22.48 -42.06 -8.05
CA VAL A 229 -21.82 -41.43 -6.90
C VAL A 229 -20.34 -41.79 -6.92
N VAL A 230 -19.45 -40.79 -6.93
CA VAL A 230 -18.00 -40.99 -6.92
C VAL A 230 -17.44 -40.52 -5.58
N GLY A 231 -16.72 -41.39 -4.87
CA GLY A 231 -16.24 -41.06 -3.53
C GLY A 231 -15.21 -42.03 -2.95
N CYS A 232 -14.82 -41.79 -1.69
CA CYS A 232 -13.90 -42.63 -0.94
C CYS A 232 -14.66 -43.68 -0.11
N ASP A 233 -14.16 -44.92 -0.10
CA ASP A 233 -14.85 -46.12 0.39
C ASP A 233 -15.30 -46.05 1.88
N ARG A 234 -14.51 -45.39 2.74
CA ARG A 234 -14.77 -45.31 4.18
C ARG A 234 -16.09 -44.62 4.57
N ALA A 235 -16.64 -43.76 3.72
CA ALA A 235 -17.88 -43.02 4.00
C ALA A 235 -19.15 -43.80 3.64
N PHE A 236 -19.03 -44.94 2.95
CA PHE A 236 -20.17 -45.67 2.36
C PHE A 236 -20.28 -47.09 2.95
N ALA A 237 -20.33 -47.20 4.27
CA ALA A 237 -20.28 -48.49 4.98
C ALA A 237 -21.60 -49.30 4.92
N GLY A 238 -22.74 -48.72 4.53
CA GLY A 238 -24.05 -49.40 4.57
C GLY A 238 -24.68 -49.73 3.20
N PRO A 239 -25.46 -50.82 3.05
CA PRO A 239 -26.16 -51.19 1.82
C PRO A 239 -27.23 -50.16 1.36
N THR A 240 -27.63 -49.24 2.24
CA THR A 240 -28.68 -48.23 2.00
C THR A 240 -28.24 -46.80 2.35
N THR A 241 -26.95 -46.47 2.15
CA THR A 241 -26.38 -45.15 2.51
C THR A 241 -27.09 -43.95 1.84
N PHE A 242 -27.85 -44.18 0.75
CA PHE A 242 -28.74 -43.19 0.12
C PHE A 242 -30.23 -43.56 0.11
N GLY A 243 -30.66 -44.62 0.79
CA GLY A 243 -32.01 -45.17 0.59
C GLY A 243 -32.26 -45.73 -0.82
N LEU A 244 -31.19 -45.92 -1.61
CA LEU A 244 -31.19 -46.52 -2.95
C LEU A 244 -30.31 -47.78 -2.97
N PRO A 245 -30.68 -48.84 -3.72
CA PRO A 245 -29.78 -49.94 -4.01
C PRO A 245 -28.68 -49.44 -4.95
N LEU A 246 -27.45 -49.27 -4.43
CA LEU A 246 -26.28 -48.83 -5.20
C LEU A 246 -25.38 -50.03 -5.50
N ILE A 247 -25.07 -50.24 -6.78
CA ILE A 247 -24.08 -51.22 -7.21
C ILE A 247 -22.70 -50.61 -7.06
N ARG A 248 -21.82 -51.31 -6.34
CA ARG A 248 -20.49 -50.78 -5.99
C ARG A 248 -19.45 -51.24 -7.00
N VAL A 249 -18.77 -50.27 -7.60
CA VAL A 249 -17.55 -50.49 -8.38
C VAL A 249 -16.38 -49.93 -7.60
N VAL A 250 -15.49 -50.81 -7.13
CA VAL A 250 -14.38 -50.44 -6.25
C VAL A 250 -13.08 -50.35 -7.05
N PHE A 251 -12.51 -49.15 -7.08
CA PHE A 251 -11.18 -48.86 -7.62
C PHE A 251 -10.15 -49.03 -6.51
N SER A 252 -9.32 -50.05 -6.63
CA SER A 252 -8.16 -50.24 -5.77
C SER A 252 -7.03 -49.26 -6.15
N ALA A 253 -6.09 -48.99 -5.23
CA ALA A 253 -4.85 -48.31 -5.62
C ALA A 253 -4.07 -49.20 -6.61
N TYR A 254 -3.39 -48.59 -7.60
CA TYR A 254 -2.58 -49.34 -8.58
C TYR A 254 -1.53 -50.21 -7.87
N ALA A 255 -1.35 -51.45 -8.33
CA ALA A 255 -0.26 -52.27 -7.83
C ALA A 255 1.09 -51.63 -8.24
N PRO A 256 2.18 -51.80 -7.47
CA PRO A 256 3.47 -51.15 -7.76
C PRO A 256 3.99 -51.41 -9.18
N ARG A 257 3.78 -52.63 -9.69
CA ARG A 257 4.20 -53.03 -11.04
C ARG A 257 3.35 -52.35 -12.13
N GLU A 258 2.06 -52.19 -11.88
CA GLU A 258 1.12 -51.51 -12.78
C GLU A 258 1.39 -50.01 -12.79
N LEU A 259 1.69 -49.43 -11.63
CA LEU A 259 1.97 -48.01 -11.47
C LEU A 259 3.18 -47.57 -12.31
N GLY A 260 4.27 -48.34 -12.31
CA GLY A 260 5.41 -48.06 -13.18
C GLY A 260 5.03 -48.01 -14.67
N THR A 261 4.14 -48.92 -15.11
CA THR A 261 3.67 -49.00 -16.51
C THR A 261 2.72 -47.87 -16.87
N VAL A 262 1.86 -47.48 -15.94
CA VAL A 262 0.98 -46.33 -16.08
C VAL A 262 1.80 -45.04 -16.20
N LEU A 263 2.76 -44.81 -15.30
CA LEU A 263 3.61 -43.62 -15.30
C LEU A 263 4.48 -43.52 -16.57
N GLU A 264 5.06 -44.64 -17.02
CA GLU A 264 5.83 -44.72 -18.27
C GLU A 264 4.96 -44.39 -19.49
N THR A 265 3.73 -44.91 -19.54
CA THR A 265 2.77 -44.65 -20.63
C THR A 265 2.36 -43.18 -20.66
N ILE A 266 2.10 -42.58 -19.49
CA ILE A 266 1.78 -41.16 -19.36
C ILE A 266 2.97 -40.30 -19.81
N ALA A 267 4.19 -40.64 -19.39
CA ALA A 267 5.41 -39.92 -19.76
C ALA A 267 5.66 -39.92 -21.27
N ARG A 268 5.44 -41.08 -21.93
CA ARG A 268 5.53 -41.19 -23.39
C ARG A 268 4.48 -40.33 -24.10
N ARG A 269 3.22 -40.39 -23.66
CA ARG A 269 2.14 -39.56 -24.23
C ARG A 269 2.42 -38.07 -24.08
N ARG A 270 2.96 -37.64 -22.93
CA ARG A 270 3.35 -36.25 -22.66
C ARG A 270 4.67 -35.83 -23.31
N ARG A 271 5.32 -36.71 -24.07
CA ARG A 271 6.61 -36.47 -24.75
C ARG A 271 7.70 -35.96 -23.80
N ILE A 272 7.75 -36.51 -22.59
CA ILE A 272 8.76 -36.13 -21.58
C ILE A 272 10.16 -36.53 -22.10
N PRO A 273 11.15 -35.62 -22.09
CA PRO A 273 12.53 -35.92 -22.48
C PRO A 273 13.09 -37.10 -21.67
N GLY A 274 13.76 -38.06 -22.31
CA GLY A 274 14.27 -39.27 -21.66
C GLY A 274 13.35 -40.51 -21.75
N ALA A 275 12.03 -40.33 -21.89
CA ALA A 275 11.07 -41.42 -22.00
C ALA A 275 11.10 -42.20 -23.35
N ARG A 276 12.02 -41.84 -24.26
CA ARG A 276 12.26 -42.53 -25.55
C ARG A 276 13.15 -43.77 -25.39
N ASP A 277 14.08 -43.79 -24.42
CA ASP A 277 14.81 -44.99 -24.04
C ASP A 277 13.98 -45.76 -22.99
N ALA A 278 13.21 -46.73 -23.48
CA ALA A 278 12.27 -47.52 -22.68
C ALA A 278 12.93 -48.20 -21.47
N GLY A 279 14.17 -48.68 -21.60
CA GLY A 279 14.80 -49.52 -20.58
C GLY A 279 15.34 -48.73 -19.39
N THR A 280 15.95 -47.57 -19.63
CA THR A 280 16.58 -46.76 -18.57
C THR A 280 15.55 -45.91 -17.85
N TYR A 281 14.61 -45.30 -18.57
CA TYR A 281 13.51 -44.56 -17.99
C TYR A 281 12.58 -45.46 -17.14
N ARG A 282 12.32 -46.70 -17.58
CA ARG A 282 11.54 -47.64 -16.78
C ARG A 282 12.20 -47.97 -15.44
N ARG A 283 13.52 -48.22 -15.44
CA ARG A 283 14.28 -48.48 -14.21
C ARG A 283 14.25 -47.29 -13.25
N PHE A 284 14.35 -46.07 -13.78
CA PHE A 284 14.19 -44.84 -13.00
C PHE A 284 12.81 -44.77 -12.33
N VAL A 285 11.73 -44.95 -13.11
CA VAL A 285 10.35 -44.91 -12.60
C VAL A 285 10.12 -45.99 -11.53
N ASP A 286 10.57 -47.22 -11.76
CA ASP A 286 10.40 -48.32 -10.77
C ASP A 286 11.14 -48.02 -9.46
N GLN A 287 12.31 -47.37 -9.50
CA GLN A 287 13.03 -46.94 -8.31
C GLN A 287 12.35 -45.78 -7.58
N VAL A 288 11.86 -44.76 -8.31
CA VAL A 288 11.09 -43.66 -7.74
C VAL A 288 9.83 -44.19 -7.06
N VAL A 289 9.06 -45.04 -7.73
CA VAL A 289 7.88 -45.72 -7.18
C VAL A 289 8.24 -46.55 -5.94
N GLY A 290 9.35 -47.29 -5.99
CA GLY A 290 9.80 -48.12 -4.87
C GLY A 290 10.06 -47.34 -3.58
N VAL A 291 10.61 -46.13 -3.67
CA VAL A 291 10.85 -45.24 -2.52
C VAL A 291 9.59 -44.49 -2.13
N ALA A 292 8.96 -43.85 -3.10
CA ALA A 292 7.86 -42.92 -2.88
C ALA A 292 6.58 -43.61 -2.39
N ARG A 293 6.40 -44.91 -2.67
CA ARG A 293 5.23 -45.69 -2.21
C ARG A 293 5.05 -45.68 -0.69
N ARG A 294 6.13 -45.46 0.08
CA ARG A 294 6.03 -45.35 1.54
C ARG A 294 5.38 -44.04 1.99
N HIS A 295 5.25 -43.06 1.10
CA HIS A 295 4.76 -41.70 1.41
C HIS A 295 3.48 -41.41 0.61
N THR A 296 3.44 -41.74 -0.68
CA THR A 296 2.24 -41.59 -1.52
C THR A 296 2.10 -42.74 -2.51
N SER A 297 0.85 -43.12 -2.79
CA SER A 297 0.47 -44.03 -3.87
C SER A 297 -0.28 -43.31 -5.00
N ASP A 298 -0.31 -41.98 -4.97
CA ASP A 298 -0.99 -41.15 -5.96
C ASP A 298 -0.15 -41.05 -7.25
N ALA A 299 -0.68 -41.59 -8.35
CA ALA A 299 0.00 -41.54 -9.64
C ALA A 299 0.26 -40.11 -10.14
N ARG A 300 -0.61 -39.14 -9.82
CA ARG A 300 -0.47 -37.73 -10.20
C ARG A 300 0.70 -37.08 -9.47
N GLU A 301 0.84 -37.35 -8.18
CA GLU A 301 1.95 -36.85 -7.36
C GLU A 301 3.28 -37.47 -7.79
N LEU A 302 3.29 -38.79 -8.02
CA LEU A 302 4.47 -39.49 -8.53
C LEU A 302 4.86 -39.02 -9.93
N MET A 303 3.91 -38.64 -10.77
CA MET A 303 4.22 -38.03 -12.07
C MET A 303 4.96 -36.70 -11.93
N LYS A 304 4.80 -35.93 -10.84
CA LYS A 304 5.61 -34.71 -10.62
C LYS A 304 7.10 -35.05 -10.53
N LEU A 305 7.43 -36.14 -9.82
CA LEU A 305 8.80 -36.64 -9.69
C LEU A 305 9.31 -37.23 -11.01
N CYS A 306 8.52 -38.12 -11.62
CA CYS A 306 8.92 -38.83 -12.83
C CYS A 306 9.01 -37.92 -14.07
N ALA A 307 8.36 -36.76 -14.04
CA ALA A 307 8.41 -35.78 -15.12
C ALA A 307 9.64 -34.84 -15.04
N SER A 308 10.35 -34.83 -13.92
CA SER A 308 11.47 -33.92 -13.72
C SER A 308 12.66 -34.30 -14.59
N ARG A 309 13.06 -33.38 -15.48
CA ARG A 309 14.19 -33.61 -16.39
C ARG A 309 15.54 -33.58 -15.66
N PRO A 310 15.84 -32.60 -14.79
CA PRO A 310 17.08 -32.60 -14.02
C PRO A 310 17.24 -33.85 -13.15
N LEU A 311 16.14 -34.35 -12.56
CA LEU A 311 16.14 -35.55 -11.74
C LEU A 311 16.48 -36.81 -12.56
N PHE A 312 15.91 -36.92 -13.77
CA PHE A 312 16.23 -38.02 -14.69
C PHE A 312 17.65 -37.90 -15.26
N ASP A 313 18.12 -36.70 -15.62
CA ASP A 313 19.46 -36.49 -16.15
C ASP A 313 20.55 -36.84 -15.10
N LEU A 314 20.29 -36.62 -13.81
CA LEU A 314 21.16 -37.08 -12.71
C LEU A 314 21.18 -38.61 -12.58
N TYR A 315 20.05 -39.26 -12.83
CA TYR A 315 19.93 -40.71 -12.82
C TYR A 315 20.69 -41.34 -14.00
N ASP A 316 20.52 -40.78 -15.20
CA ASP A 316 21.07 -41.29 -16.46
C ASP A 316 22.60 -41.15 -16.54
N LYS A 317 23.16 -40.08 -15.97
CA LYS A 317 24.61 -39.82 -15.97
C LYS A 317 25.43 -40.72 -15.04
N ALA A 318 24.81 -41.53 -14.20
CA ALA A 318 25.51 -42.32 -13.20
C ALA A 318 25.88 -43.72 -13.71
N ASP A 319 27.10 -44.16 -13.41
CA ASP A 319 27.63 -45.46 -13.83
C ASP A 319 27.00 -46.62 -13.03
N GLY A 320 25.85 -47.08 -13.51
CA GLY A 320 25.15 -48.25 -12.99
C GLY A 320 24.04 -47.95 -11.97
N PRO A 321 23.14 -48.93 -11.73
CA PRO A 321 21.87 -48.69 -11.03
C PRO A 321 22.00 -48.31 -9.55
N ALA A 322 23.08 -48.72 -8.89
CA ALA A 322 23.33 -48.38 -7.49
C ALA A 322 23.86 -46.94 -7.33
N ALA A 323 24.76 -46.51 -8.22
CA ALA A 323 25.27 -45.14 -8.26
C ALA A 323 24.18 -44.15 -8.67
N ALA A 324 23.35 -44.53 -9.66
CA ALA A 324 22.19 -43.76 -10.11
C ALA A 324 21.19 -43.49 -9.00
N PHE A 325 20.86 -44.52 -8.20
CA PHE A 325 19.98 -44.32 -7.06
C PHE A 325 20.60 -43.41 -5.99
N SER A 326 21.89 -43.57 -5.71
CA SER A 326 22.59 -42.73 -4.71
C SER A 326 22.62 -41.25 -5.10
N ALA A 327 22.77 -40.94 -6.39
CA ALA A 327 22.78 -39.57 -6.90
C ALA A 327 21.43 -38.85 -6.72
N VAL A 328 20.32 -39.60 -6.85
CA VAL A 328 18.97 -39.03 -6.85
C VAL A 328 18.32 -39.10 -5.45
N LYS A 329 18.78 -40.00 -4.57
CA LYS A 329 18.19 -40.29 -3.25
C LYS A 329 17.93 -39.06 -2.38
N HIS A 330 18.88 -38.12 -2.32
CA HIS A 330 18.74 -36.92 -1.48
C HIS A 330 17.63 -35.99 -2.01
N HIS A 331 17.65 -35.71 -3.32
CA HIS A 331 16.64 -34.88 -3.98
C HIS A 331 15.25 -35.53 -3.94
N LEU A 332 15.17 -36.85 -4.09
CA LEU A 332 13.92 -37.60 -3.92
C LEU A 332 13.36 -37.45 -2.51
N LYS A 333 14.20 -37.53 -1.48
CA LYS A 333 13.74 -37.36 -0.09
C LYS A 333 13.15 -35.95 0.14
N LEU A 334 13.88 -34.91 -0.29
CA LEU A 334 13.42 -33.52 -0.20
C LEU A 334 12.12 -33.25 -0.96
N ALA A 335 12.01 -33.79 -2.18
CA ALA A 335 10.79 -33.67 -2.98
C ALA A 335 9.63 -34.47 -2.36
N LEU A 336 9.91 -35.61 -1.73
CA LEU A 336 8.90 -36.42 -1.04
C LEU A 336 8.37 -35.76 0.23
N ASP A 337 9.23 -35.05 0.98
CA ASP A 337 8.83 -34.31 2.18
C ASP A 337 7.82 -33.17 1.84
N ASN A 338 7.80 -32.71 0.58
CA ASN A 338 6.94 -31.62 0.10
C ASN A 338 5.94 -32.05 -1.00
N ILE A 339 5.74 -33.35 -1.22
CA ILE A 339 5.08 -33.87 -2.43
C ILE A 339 3.60 -33.44 -2.59
N HIS A 340 2.94 -33.17 -1.46
CA HIS A 340 1.56 -32.70 -1.39
C HIS A 340 1.41 -31.19 -1.68
N ASP A 341 2.51 -30.43 -1.76
CA ASP A 341 2.47 -29.02 -2.13
C ASP A 341 2.07 -28.88 -3.62
N PRO A 342 1.00 -28.14 -3.95
CA PRO A 342 0.60 -27.88 -5.34
C PRO A 342 1.62 -27.05 -6.12
N HIS A 343 2.48 -26.27 -5.43
CA HIS A 343 3.50 -25.41 -6.02
C HIS A 343 4.90 -26.03 -6.07
N LEU A 344 5.04 -27.30 -5.68
CA LEU A 344 6.32 -28.01 -5.73
C LEU A 344 6.89 -28.04 -7.16
N ASP A 345 7.99 -27.33 -7.38
CA ASP A 345 8.79 -27.37 -8.59
C ASP A 345 10.02 -28.26 -8.36
N VAL A 346 9.92 -29.52 -8.81
CA VAL A 346 10.96 -30.53 -8.65
C VAL A 346 12.22 -30.17 -9.45
N ASP A 347 12.07 -29.49 -10.59
CA ASP A 347 13.22 -29.11 -11.43
C ASP A 347 14.06 -28.05 -10.73
N ARG A 348 13.42 -27.03 -10.14
CA ARG A 348 14.12 -26.03 -9.31
C ARG A 348 14.76 -26.65 -8.09
N LEU A 349 14.06 -27.54 -7.38
CA LEU A 349 14.60 -28.20 -6.18
C LEU A 349 15.86 -29.01 -6.49
N VAL A 350 15.94 -29.61 -7.68
CA VAL A 350 17.12 -30.38 -8.11
C VAL A 350 18.25 -29.46 -8.58
N LEU A 351 17.94 -28.33 -9.24
CA LEU A 351 18.93 -27.39 -9.77
C LEU A 351 19.49 -26.41 -8.72
N GLY A 352 18.72 -26.10 -7.67
CA GLY A 352 18.96 -24.98 -6.76
C GLY A 352 20.10 -25.14 -5.75
N GLY A 353 20.61 -26.35 -5.53
CA GLY A 353 21.67 -26.59 -4.53
C GLY A 353 21.29 -26.18 -3.09
N ALA A 354 22.15 -26.48 -2.12
CA ALA A 354 21.87 -26.33 -0.68
C ALA A 354 21.60 -24.89 -0.17
N GLU A 355 21.65 -23.85 -1.02
CA GLU A 355 21.42 -22.47 -0.59
C GLU A 355 19.93 -22.06 -0.56
N GLU A 356 19.06 -22.73 -1.34
CA GLU A 356 17.60 -22.52 -1.29
C GLU A 356 16.87 -23.35 -0.22
N GLU A 357 17.61 -24.14 0.58
CA GLU A 357 17.06 -24.87 1.74
C GLU A 357 16.37 -23.93 2.74
N LYS A 358 16.70 -22.63 2.72
CA LYS A 358 16.12 -21.59 3.59
C LYS A 358 14.87 -20.90 3.03
N THR A 359 14.59 -20.98 1.73
CA THR A 359 13.48 -20.25 1.08
C THR A 359 12.24 -21.11 0.87
N CYS A 360 12.40 -22.43 0.80
CA CYS A 360 11.26 -23.38 0.75
C CYS A 360 10.73 -23.76 2.15
N GLY A 361 11.40 -23.31 3.23
CA GLY A 361 10.90 -23.44 4.59
C GLY A 361 9.73 -22.49 4.84
N VAL A 362 8.56 -23.08 5.12
CA VAL A 362 7.30 -22.51 5.63
C VAL A 362 7.31 -20.98 5.90
N PRO A 363 6.33 -20.20 5.39
CA PRO A 363 6.24 -18.74 5.57
C PRO A 363 6.16 -18.24 7.03
N THR A 364 6.12 -19.15 8.02
CA THR A 364 6.04 -18.87 9.45
C THR A 364 7.22 -18.05 10.01
N THR A 365 8.44 -18.18 9.47
CA THR A 365 9.60 -17.43 9.99
C THR A 365 9.57 -15.95 9.61
N ARG A 366 9.04 -15.59 8.43
CA ARG A 366 8.76 -14.19 8.06
C ARG A 366 7.64 -13.60 8.92
N LEU A 367 6.59 -14.39 9.16
CA LEU A 367 5.43 -13.94 9.93
C LEU A 367 5.79 -13.53 11.37
N LEU A 368 6.70 -14.26 12.02
CA LEU A 368 7.18 -13.91 13.37
C LEU A 368 8.03 -12.63 13.40
N SER A 369 8.71 -12.28 12.31
CA SER A 369 9.53 -11.07 12.22
C SER A 369 8.74 -9.77 12.04
N GLU A 370 7.49 -9.88 11.59
CA GLU A 370 6.59 -8.73 11.37
C GLU A 370 5.64 -8.47 12.55
N LEU A 371 5.60 -9.38 13.54
CA LEU A 371 4.78 -9.21 14.74
C LEU A 371 5.41 -8.21 15.71
N SER A 372 4.56 -7.40 16.36
CA SER A 372 5.02 -6.49 17.40
C SER A 372 5.68 -7.25 18.57
N PRO A 373 6.67 -6.69 19.27
CA PRO A 373 7.32 -7.34 20.40
C PRO A 373 6.35 -7.81 21.50
N ARG A 374 5.26 -7.06 21.71
CA ARG A 374 4.20 -7.43 22.67
C ARG A 374 3.40 -8.65 22.21
N ALA A 375 3.13 -8.77 20.91
CA ALA A 375 2.45 -9.93 20.33
C ALA A 375 3.32 -11.19 20.43
N ILE A 376 4.63 -11.05 20.22
CA ILE A 376 5.60 -12.15 20.42
C ILE A 376 5.60 -12.60 21.89
N LEU A 377 5.63 -11.66 22.82
CA LEU A 377 5.60 -11.96 24.25
C LEU A 377 4.29 -12.64 24.69
N ALA A 378 3.15 -12.21 24.13
CA ALA A 378 1.85 -12.83 24.36
C ALA A 378 1.78 -14.27 23.82
N LEU A 379 2.37 -14.53 22.63
CA LEU A 379 2.47 -15.88 22.09
C LEU A 379 3.39 -16.77 22.91
N LEU A 380 4.53 -16.25 23.38
CA LEU A 380 5.43 -16.98 24.27
C LEU A 380 4.76 -17.31 25.61
N ALA A 381 4.02 -16.35 26.19
CA ALA A 381 3.25 -16.58 27.39
C ALA A 381 2.17 -17.63 27.18
N ALA A 382 1.48 -17.62 26.04
CA ALA A 382 0.48 -18.64 25.68
C ALA A 382 1.09 -20.02 25.47
N PHE A 383 2.25 -20.10 24.82
CA PHE A 383 3.00 -21.33 24.65
C PHE A 383 3.46 -21.92 25.98
N VAL A 384 4.04 -21.10 26.86
CA VAL A 384 4.47 -21.58 28.17
C VAL A 384 3.27 -21.98 29.01
N ALA A 385 2.17 -21.23 28.99
CA ALA A 385 0.97 -21.57 29.74
C ALA A 385 0.27 -22.84 29.24
N SER A 386 0.41 -23.18 27.95
CA SER A 386 -0.21 -24.38 27.36
C SER A 386 0.58 -25.67 27.60
N TYR A 387 1.88 -25.57 27.90
CA TYR A 387 2.76 -26.71 28.20
C TYR A 387 3.17 -26.83 29.67
N SER A 388 2.92 -25.80 30.48
CA SER A 388 3.13 -25.84 31.94
C SER A 388 1.83 -26.18 32.68
N SER A 389 1.96 -26.86 33.82
CA SER A 389 0.85 -27.09 34.75
C SER A 389 0.66 -25.91 35.71
N LYS A 390 -0.55 -25.73 36.27
CA LYS A 390 -0.83 -24.66 37.26
C LYS A 390 0.09 -24.72 38.49
N ASP A 391 0.60 -25.90 38.84
CA ASP A 391 1.55 -26.06 39.94
C ASP A 391 3.00 -25.78 39.53
N ALA A 392 3.34 -25.98 38.25
CA ALA A 392 4.62 -25.55 37.69
C ALA A 392 4.73 -24.01 37.64
N ASP A 393 3.62 -23.30 37.42
CA ASP A 393 3.60 -21.82 37.44
C ASP A 393 4.12 -21.24 38.78
N LYS A 394 3.78 -21.88 39.90
CA LYS A 394 4.25 -21.48 41.24
C LYS A 394 5.74 -21.70 41.44
N LEU A 395 6.36 -22.58 40.65
CA LEU A 395 7.79 -22.87 40.70
C LEU A 395 8.57 -21.98 39.72
N LEU A 396 7.96 -21.68 38.56
CA LEU A 396 8.55 -20.88 37.49
C LEU A 396 8.46 -19.37 37.74
N PHE A 397 7.43 -18.91 38.47
CA PHE A 397 7.04 -17.49 38.50
C PHE A 397 6.97 -16.83 39.90
N THR A 398 7.57 -17.41 40.94
CA THR A 398 7.65 -16.77 42.29
C THR A 398 8.97 -16.03 42.54
N THR A 399 8.89 -14.79 43.03
CA THR A 399 10.03 -13.87 43.30
C THR A 399 10.62 -13.96 44.72
N SER A 400 10.20 -14.91 45.56
CA SER A 400 10.69 -15.01 46.95
C SER A 400 12.11 -15.62 47.04
N THR A 401 13.09 -14.78 47.35
CA THR A 401 14.48 -15.10 47.71
C THR A 401 14.64 -15.70 49.11
N SER A 402 13.75 -16.59 49.56
CA SER A 402 13.96 -17.32 50.82
C SER A 402 14.81 -18.58 50.59
N LYS A 403 15.96 -18.64 51.26
CA LYS A 403 16.99 -19.70 51.22
C LYS A 403 16.52 -21.12 51.60
N ARG A 404 15.22 -21.43 51.66
CA ARG A 404 14.71 -22.68 52.25
C ARG A 404 14.02 -23.67 51.30
N ARG A 405 14.15 -23.53 49.97
CA ARG A 405 13.58 -24.51 49.02
C ARG A 405 14.52 -24.89 47.86
N ARG A 406 15.73 -25.33 48.18
CA ARG A 406 16.49 -26.26 47.32
C ARG A 406 16.21 -27.68 47.81
N LYS A 407 15.08 -28.27 47.43
CA LYS A 407 14.88 -29.74 47.56
C LYS A 407 13.76 -30.37 46.72
N THR A 408 13.06 -29.62 45.88
CA THR A 408 12.08 -30.20 44.95
C THR A 408 12.24 -29.52 43.60
N ALA A 409 13.21 -30.01 42.80
CA ALA A 409 13.16 -29.80 41.36
C ALA A 409 11.93 -30.55 40.84
N ALA A 410 11.11 -29.88 40.02
CA ALA A 410 9.98 -30.51 39.36
C ALA A 410 10.45 -31.78 38.61
N SER A 411 9.68 -32.85 38.74
CA SER A 411 9.95 -34.11 38.04
C SER A 411 9.84 -33.86 36.53
N PRO A 412 10.66 -34.49 35.67
CA PRO A 412 10.50 -34.44 34.22
C PRO A 412 9.10 -34.91 33.73
N GLU A 413 8.32 -35.57 34.59
CA GLU A 413 6.95 -36.04 34.32
C GLU A 413 5.89 -34.91 34.27
N ASP A 414 6.21 -33.69 34.72
CA ASP A 414 5.25 -32.59 34.81
C ASP A 414 5.01 -31.84 33.49
N VAL A 415 5.78 -32.12 32.42
CA VAL A 415 5.63 -31.52 31.08
C VAL A 415 5.12 -32.58 30.10
N LYS A 416 3.80 -32.63 29.88
CA LYS A 416 3.17 -33.54 28.91
C LYS A 416 3.29 -32.96 27.50
N THR A 417 4.42 -33.18 26.81
CA THR A 417 4.65 -32.69 25.45
C THR A 417 3.83 -33.42 24.38
N ASP A 418 3.51 -34.70 24.60
CA ASP A 418 2.95 -35.58 23.58
C ASP A 418 1.44 -35.42 23.35
N ALA A 419 0.73 -34.74 24.25
CA ALA A 419 -0.71 -34.52 24.17
C ALA A 419 -1.12 -33.24 23.40
N GLY A 420 -0.14 -32.46 22.92
CA GLY A 420 -0.38 -31.16 22.30
C GLY A 420 -0.63 -30.03 23.31
N PRO A 421 -0.86 -28.79 22.82
CA PRO A 421 -1.05 -27.61 23.67
C PRO A 421 -2.36 -27.72 24.47
N GLN A 422 -2.29 -27.47 25.78
CA GLN A 422 -3.48 -27.51 26.65
C GLN A 422 -4.30 -26.22 26.53
N ALA A 423 -5.62 -26.34 26.75
CA ALA A 423 -6.50 -25.17 26.88
C ALA A 423 -6.14 -24.38 28.14
N VAL A 424 -5.84 -23.08 27.96
CA VAL A 424 -5.43 -22.18 29.04
C VAL A 424 -6.55 -21.17 29.31
N PRO A 425 -7.05 -21.07 30.55
CA PRO A 425 -8.01 -20.02 30.87
C PRO A 425 -7.33 -18.63 30.83
N LEU A 426 -8.08 -17.63 30.37
CA LEU A 426 -7.55 -16.30 30.01
C LEU A 426 -6.86 -15.60 31.20
N ASP A 427 -7.39 -15.79 32.40
CA ASP A 427 -6.81 -15.28 33.65
C ASP A 427 -5.38 -15.80 33.88
N ARG A 428 -5.17 -17.10 33.66
CA ARG A 428 -3.86 -17.74 33.75
C ARG A 428 -2.91 -17.21 32.67
N LEU A 429 -3.38 -17.06 31.44
CA LEU A 429 -2.58 -16.50 30.35
C LEU A 429 -2.08 -15.08 30.67
N LEU A 430 -2.98 -14.22 31.17
CA LEU A 430 -2.66 -12.84 31.55
C LEU A 430 -1.64 -12.80 32.70
N SER A 431 -1.74 -13.72 33.65
CA SER A 431 -0.80 -13.82 34.77
C SER A 431 0.62 -14.21 34.33
N VAL A 432 0.74 -15.19 33.42
CA VAL A 432 2.03 -15.62 32.84
C VAL A 432 2.61 -14.50 31.99
N HIS A 433 1.79 -13.81 31.19
CA HIS A 433 2.23 -12.68 30.38
C HIS A 433 2.76 -11.52 31.24
N ALA A 434 2.05 -11.15 32.31
CA ALA A 434 2.48 -10.10 33.23
C ALA A 434 3.86 -10.40 33.85
N TYR A 435 4.13 -11.67 34.14
CA TYR A 435 5.44 -12.11 34.63
C TYR A 435 6.55 -11.93 33.57
N PHE A 436 6.31 -12.34 32.33
CA PHE A 436 7.28 -12.15 31.24
C PHE A 436 7.60 -10.68 31.00
N VAL A 437 6.60 -9.79 31.09
CA VAL A 437 6.81 -8.34 30.98
C VAL A 437 7.65 -7.82 32.14
N ALA A 438 7.31 -8.19 33.38
CA ALA A 438 8.05 -7.74 34.57
C ALA A 438 9.53 -8.21 34.55
N ALA A 439 9.78 -9.43 34.08
CA ALA A 439 11.12 -9.99 33.94
C ALA A 439 11.98 -9.29 32.86
N HIS A 440 11.35 -8.72 31.83
CA HIS A 440 12.05 -8.06 30.72
C HIS A 440 12.17 -6.53 30.88
N ALA A 441 11.20 -5.88 31.54
CA ALA A 441 11.12 -4.43 31.65
C ALA A 441 11.72 -3.84 32.94
N GLY A 442 12.10 -4.67 33.93
CA GLY A 442 12.71 -4.21 35.18
C GLY A 442 11.82 -3.32 36.05
N GLY A 443 10.49 -3.38 35.87
CA GLY A 443 9.50 -2.57 36.58
C GLY A 443 8.27 -3.37 37.01
N ASP A 444 7.40 -2.73 37.80
CA ASP A 444 6.19 -3.33 38.36
C ASP A 444 5.31 -3.97 37.27
N PRO A 445 4.69 -5.14 37.54
CA PRO A 445 3.83 -5.82 36.57
C PRO A 445 2.68 -4.90 36.15
N LEU A 446 2.52 -4.72 34.83
CA LEU A 446 1.38 -4.00 34.26
C LEU A 446 0.06 -4.59 34.80
N PRO A 447 -0.99 -3.77 34.99
CA PRO A 447 -2.27 -4.25 35.48
C PRO A 447 -2.80 -5.40 34.62
N ILE A 448 -3.28 -6.47 35.28
CA ILE A 448 -3.69 -7.77 34.69
C ILE A 448 -4.76 -7.62 33.58
N ARG A 449 -5.39 -6.44 33.43
CA ARG A 449 -6.45 -6.15 32.47
C ARG A 449 -6.15 -4.88 31.64
N ASP A 450 -4.98 -4.84 31.00
CA ASP A 450 -4.71 -3.82 29.99
C ASP A 450 -5.61 -4.04 28.75
N PRO A 451 -6.46 -3.08 28.37
CA PRO A 451 -7.30 -3.17 27.17
C PRO A 451 -6.49 -3.42 25.89
N ALA A 452 -5.26 -2.88 25.81
CA ALA A 452 -4.40 -3.06 24.66
C ALA A 452 -3.92 -4.51 24.53
N LEU A 453 -3.65 -5.20 25.65
CA LEU A 453 -3.28 -6.61 25.67
C LEU A 453 -4.45 -7.51 25.27
N LEU A 454 -5.67 -7.20 25.76
CA LEU A 454 -6.88 -7.94 25.37
C LEU A 454 -7.20 -7.79 23.88
N GLN A 455 -7.02 -6.58 23.34
CA GLN A 455 -7.15 -6.32 21.91
C GLN A 455 -6.09 -7.08 21.10
N GLN A 456 -4.84 -7.12 21.57
CA GLN A 456 -3.78 -7.90 20.95
C GLN A 456 -4.05 -9.42 20.96
N LEU A 457 -4.53 -9.96 22.09
CA LEU A 457 -4.93 -11.37 22.18
C LEU A 457 -6.11 -11.67 21.24
N ALA A 458 -7.06 -10.74 21.09
CA ALA A 458 -8.15 -10.86 20.12
C ALA A 458 -7.63 -10.86 18.68
N SER A 459 -6.67 -9.99 18.34
CA SER A 459 -6.01 -9.98 17.03
C SER A 459 -5.23 -11.26 16.75
N LEU A 460 -4.50 -11.79 17.75
CA LEU A 460 -3.80 -13.08 17.63
C LEU A 460 -4.75 -14.26 17.44
N THR A 461 -5.93 -14.19 18.05
CA THR A 461 -7.01 -15.17 17.85
C THR A 461 -7.62 -15.05 16.45
N ALA A 462 -7.84 -13.82 15.97
CA ALA A 462 -8.34 -13.57 14.61
C ALA A 462 -7.34 -14.03 13.52
N LEU A 463 -6.04 -13.91 13.79
CA LEU A 463 -4.96 -14.42 12.94
C LEU A 463 -4.76 -15.95 13.05
N ARG A 464 -5.56 -16.64 13.88
CA ARG A 464 -5.44 -18.08 14.18
C ARG A 464 -4.08 -18.52 14.73
N LEU A 465 -3.33 -17.58 15.33
CA LEU A 465 -2.11 -17.90 16.08
C LEU A 465 -2.44 -18.36 17.52
N LEU A 466 -3.62 -18.01 18.00
CA LEU A 466 -4.28 -18.58 19.18
C LEU A 466 -5.65 -19.09 18.74
N ASP A 467 -6.11 -20.19 19.32
CA ASP A 467 -7.43 -20.73 19.05
C ASP A 467 -8.24 -20.88 20.35
N ARG A 468 -9.56 -20.76 20.26
CA ARG A 468 -10.45 -20.92 21.41
C ARG A 468 -10.87 -22.38 21.50
N ALA A 469 -10.61 -23.00 22.65
CA ALA A 469 -10.96 -24.40 22.90
C ALA A 469 -12.47 -24.68 22.98
N THR A 470 -13.30 -23.66 23.21
CA THR A 470 -14.76 -23.76 23.17
C THR A 470 -15.27 -23.40 21.76
N PRO A 471 -15.96 -24.31 21.05
CA PRO A 471 -16.49 -24.04 19.71
C PRO A 471 -17.49 -22.88 19.71
N LEU A 472 -17.55 -22.16 18.57
CA LEU A 472 -18.33 -20.92 18.40
C LEU A 472 -19.85 -21.07 18.62
N ASP A 473 -20.40 -22.28 18.66
CA ASP A 473 -21.85 -22.50 18.65
C ASP A 473 -22.55 -22.36 20.02
N ASP A 474 -21.84 -22.41 21.14
CA ASP A 474 -22.44 -22.10 22.45
C ASP A 474 -22.81 -20.61 22.60
N LEU A 475 -22.39 -19.75 21.65
CA LEU A 475 -22.85 -18.36 21.54
C LEU A 475 -24.03 -18.16 20.56
N ASN A 476 -24.50 -19.17 19.83
CA ASN A 476 -25.65 -19.03 18.93
C ASN A 476 -27.02 -18.96 19.65
N HIS A 477 -27.03 -19.00 20.99
CA HIS A 477 -28.17 -18.56 21.79
C HIS A 477 -28.27 -17.02 21.91
N LEU A 478 -27.32 -16.25 21.38
CA LEU A 478 -27.44 -14.80 21.23
C LEU A 478 -28.10 -14.47 19.89
N LYS A 479 -29.44 -14.40 19.89
CA LYS A 479 -30.20 -13.74 18.82
C LYS A 479 -29.62 -12.31 18.63
N TYR A 480 -28.92 -12.04 17.52
CA TYR A 480 -28.28 -10.75 17.28
C TYR A 480 -29.27 -9.71 16.72
N SER A 481 -29.23 -8.50 17.27
CA SER A 481 -29.99 -7.33 16.81
C SER A 481 -29.51 -6.87 15.43
N ALA A 482 -30.42 -6.52 14.51
CA ALA A 482 -30.03 -6.07 13.17
C ALA A 482 -29.25 -4.75 13.23
N ALA A 483 -29.59 -3.84 14.16
CA ALA A 483 -28.83 -2.61 14.36
C ALA A 483 -27.43 -2.85 14.96
N LEU A 484 -27.26 -3.88 15.79
CA LEU A 484 -25.94 -4.23 16.35
C LEU A 484 -25.03 -4.86 15.30
N VAL A 485 -25.57 -5.74 14.45
CA VAL A 485 -24.81 -6.30 13.31
C VAL A 485 -24.40 -5.19 12.35
N SER A 486 -25.29 -4.22 12.09
CA SER A 486 -24.98 -3.05 11.28
C SER A 486 -23.90 -2.17 11.90
N ASP A 487 -23.94 -1.92 13.22
CA ASP A 487 -22.94 -1.12 13.95
C ASP A 487 -21.57 -1.82 14.01
N GLY A 488 -21.56 -3.14 14.16
CA GLY A 488 -20.35 -3.97 14.12
C GLY A 488 -19.72 -4.02 12.72
N ALA A 489 -20.53 -4.22 11.69
CA ALA A 489 -20.08 -4.19 10.29
C ALA A 489 -19.54 -2.81 9.91
N HIS A 490 -20.17 -1.73 10.38
CA HIS A 490 -19.69 -0.37 10.19
C HIS A 490 -18.33 -0.17 10.88
N SER A 491 -18.19 -0.53 12.15
CA SER A 491 -16.93 -0.35 12.89
C SER A 491 -15.77 -1.19 12.32
N PHE A 492 -16.07 -2.37 11.77
CA PHE A 492 -15.09 -3.18 11.05
C PHE A 492 -14.72 -2.58 9.68
N SER A 493 -15.71 -2.07 8.95
CA SER A 493 -15.48 -1.32 7.71
C SER A 493 -14.59 -0.12 7.97
N ASP A 494 -14.83 0.63 9.05
CA ASP A 494 -14.05 1.82 9.41
C ASP A 494 -12.58 1.45 9.64
N LEU A 495 -12.31 0.35 10.37
CA LEU A 495 -10.95 -0.16 10.57
C LEU A 495 -10.25 -0.54 9.25
N LEU A 496 -10.98 -1.19 8.33
CA LEU A 496 -10.44 -1.53 7.01
C LEU A 496 -10.18 -0.27 6.18
N THR A 497 -11.09 0.70 6.20
CA THR A 497 -10.95 1.96 5.47
C THR A 497 -9.83 2.83 6.05
N ASP A 498 -9.60 2.80 7.36
CA ASP A 498 -8.45 3.44 8.02
C ASP A 498 -7.13 2.82 7.55
N GLY A 499 -7.09 1.50 7.39
CA GLY A 499 -5.94 0.80 6.81
C GLY A 499 -5.67 1.21 5.36
N VAL A 500 -6.73 1.28 4.55
CA VAL A 500 -6.64 1.75 3.15
C VAL A 500 -6.19 3.21 3.10
N ALA A 501 -6.76 4.08 3.93
CA ALA A 501 -6.39 5.49 4.04
C ALA A 501 -4.92 5.65 4.46
N LEU A 502 -4.43 4.84 5.41
CA LEU A 502 -3.02 4.88 5.82
C LEU A 502 -2.08 4.43 4.69
N LEU A 503 -2.46 3.39 3.94
CA LEU A 503 -1.68 2.91 2.79
C LEU A 503 -1.65 3.94 1.66
N THR A 504 -2.79 4.53 1.32
CA THR A 504 -2.88 5.55 0.27
C THR A 504 -2.18 6.84 0.69
N TYR A 505 -2.27 7.23 1.96
CA TYR A 505 -1.48 8.33 2.53
C TYR A 505 0.03 8.08 2.38
N ARG A 506 0.51 6.89 2.77
CA ARG A 506 1.94 6.54 2.60
C ARG A 506 2.37 6.53 1.15
N ALA A 507 1.53 6.01 0.25
CA ALA A 507 1.80 5.99 -1.18
C ALA A 507 1.81 7.41 -1.79
N SER A 508 0.91 8.29 -1.33
CA SER A 508 0.80 9.66 -1.83
C SER A 508 2.00 10.55 -1.51
N ARG A 509 2.70 10.26 -0.40
CA ARG A 509 3.90 10.99 0.04
C ARG A 509 5.19 10.57 -0.66
N LYS A 510 5.14 9.63 -1.60
CA LYS A 510 6.30 9.30 -2.42
C LYS A 510 6.71 10.51 -3.28
N PRO A 511 8.02 10.80 -3.40
CA PRO A 511 8.50 11.88 -4.26
C PRO A 511 8.13 11.61 -5.74
N PRO A 512 8.20 12.63 -6.61
CA PRO A 512 8.03 12.46 -8.05
C PRO A 512 9.01 11.43 -8.64
N ASP A 513 8.53 10.66 -9.61
CA ASP A 513 9.33 9.72 -10.41
C ASP A 513 9.11 9.97 -11.91
N ASP A 514 9.78 9.20 -12.77
CA ASP A 514 9.73 9.39 -14.24
C ASP A 514 8.31 9.18 -14.82
N ASP A 515 7.53 8.27 -14.21
CA ASP A 515 6.15 7.98 -14.61
C ASP A 515 5.15 8.99 -14.01
N HIS A 516 5.47 9.61 -12.87
CA HIS A 516 4.66 10.57 -12.12
C HIS A 516 5.46 11.85 -11.81
N PRO A 517 5.72 12.70 -12.82
CA PRO A 517 6.59 13.88 -12.68
C PRO A 517 6.03 14.97 -11.75
N PHE A 518 4.73 14.95 -11.46
CA PHE A 518 4.07 15.86 -10.51
C PHE A 518 3.88 15.23 -9.12
N GLY A 519 4.41 14.03 -8.88
CA GLY A 519 4.28 13.30 -7.63
C GLY A 519 3.01 12.44 -7.53
N HIS A 520 2.87 11.79 -6.37
CA HIS A 520 1.87 10.73 -6.13
C HIS A 520 0.61 11.22 -5.40
N GLY A 521 0.41 12.53 -5.24
CA GLY A 521 -0.65 13.10 -4.41
C GLY A 521 -2.07 12.63 -4.78
N LYS A 522 -2.35 12.37 -6.06
CA LYS A 522 -3.66 11.88 -6.53
C LYS A 522 -4.03 10.49 -6.02
N ILE A 523 -3.07 9.70 -5.52
CA ILE A 523 -3.34 8.39 -4.90
C ILE A 523 -4.20 8.55 -3.64
N GLU A 524 -4.05 9.64 -2.90
CA GLU A 524 -4.85 9.93 -1.72
C GLU A 524 -6.33 10.16 -2.09
N ALA A 525 -6.59 10.93 -3.14
CA ALA A 525 -7.93 11.13 -3.68
C ALA A 525 -8.53 9.83 -4.23
N ALA A 526 -7.75 9.02 -4.96
CA ALA A 526 -8.19 7.71 -5.45
C ALA A 526 -8.52 6.74 -4.30
N GLY A 527 -7.70 6.74 -3.24
CA GLY A 527 -7.95 5.99 -2.01
C GLY A 527 -9.23 6.43 -1.31
N THR A 528 -9.42 7.74 -1.16
CA THR A 528 -10.63 8.34 -0.55
C THR A 528 -11.88 8.01 -1.35
N PHE A 529 -11.79 8.01 -2.68
CA PHE A 529 -12.87 7.58 -3.57
C PHE A 529 -13.22 6.10 -3.38
N GLY A 530 -12.20 5.23 -3.27
CA GLY A 530 -12.38 3.80 -2.98
C GLY A 530 -13.02 3.54 -1.62
N VAL A 531 -12.59 4.26 -0.57
CA VAL A 531 -13.20 4.22 0.77
C VAL A 531 -14.67 4.65 0.72
N GLY A 532 -14.97 5.77 0.07
CA GLY A 532 -16.36 6.24 -0.10
C GLY A 532 -17.23 5.22 -0.85
N GLY A 533 -16.68 4.57 -1.89
CA GLY A 533 -17.35 3.49 -2.60
C GLY A 533 -17.63 2.27 -1.73
N ALA A 534 -16.68 1.85 -0.90
CA ALA A 534 -16.86 0.75 0.05
C ALA A 534 -17.94 1.06 1.09
N LEU A 535 -17.98 2.29 1.62
CA LEU A 535 -19.04 2.74 2.54
C LEU A 535 -20.43 2.73 1.89
N LEU A 536 -20.53 3.08 0.61
CA LEU A 536 -21.80 2.99 -0.13
C LEU A 536 -22.28 1.55 -0.33
N LEU A 537 -21.36 0.62 -0.61
CA LEU A 537 -21.67 -0.80 -0.70
C LEU A 537 -22.10 -1.38 0.66
N ALA A 538 -21.39 -1.01 1.73
CA ALA A 538 -21.74 -1.40 3.09
C ALA A 538 -23.11 -0.85 3.51
N ALA A 539 -23.40 0.42 3.20
CA ALA A 539 -24.72 1.03 3.42
C ALA A 539 -25.82 0.31 2.64
N GLY A 540 -25.57 -0.06 1.38
CA GLY A 540 -26.50 -0.84 0.56
C GLY A 540 -26.79 -2.23 1.16
N GLY A 541 -25.75 -2.94 1.59
CA GLY A 541 -25.88 -4.25 2.25
C GLY A 541 -26.59 -4.17 3.61
N ALA A 542 -26.29 -3.15 4.40
CA ALA A 542 -26.98 -2.90 5.67
C ALA A 542 -28.47 -2.57 5.45
N ALA A 543 -28.79 -1.78 4.43
CA ALA A 543 -30.17 -1.42 4.09
C ALA A 543 -31.00 -2.62 3.60
N THR A 544 -30.43 -3.52 2.78
CA THR A 544 -31.13 -4.74 2.34
C THR A 544 -31.34 -5.70 3.50
N HIS A 545 -30.34 -5.86 4.38
CA HIS A 545 -30.48 -6.70 5.57
C HIS A 545 -31.53 -6.13 6.55
N ALA A 546 -31.50 -4.83 6.80
CA ALA A 546 -32.47 -4.16 7.67
C ALA A 546 -33.91 -4.22 7.13
N THR A 547 -34.09 -4.06 5.80
CA THR A 547 -35.43 -4.20 5.19
C THR A 547 -35.94 -5.64 5.22
N HIS A 548 -35.11 -6.64 4.96
CA HIS A 548 -35.47 -8.05 5.13
C HIS A 548 -35.78 -8.41 6.60
N ALA A 549 -35.04 -7.87 7.56
CA ALA A 549 -35.32 -8.05 8.98
C ALA A 549 -36.65 -7.39 9.39
N ALA A 550 -36.96 -6.22 8.85
CA ALA A 550 -38.22 -5.51 9.08
C ALA A 550 -39.44 -6.31 8.60
N THR A 551 -39.34 -7.00 7.46
CA THR A 551 -40.44 -7.81 6.91
C THR A 551 -40.62 -9.16 7.60
N SER A 552 -39.58 -9.66 8.28
CA SER A 552 -39.59 -11.01 8.84
C SER A 552 -39.96 -11.05 10.33
N LEU A 553 -39.97 -9.91 11.04
CA LEU A 553 -40.31 -9.79 12.48
C LEU A 553 -39.53 -10.76 13.41
N VAL A 554 -38.33 -11.21 13.01
CA VAL A 554 -37.61 -12.32 13.69
C VAL A 554 -36.83 -11.88 14.95
N ALA A 555 -36.59 -10.58 15.16
CA ALA A 555 -35.68 -10.14 16.21
C ALA A 555 -36.40 -9.82 17.53
N GLU A 556 -36.29 -10.72 18.51
CA GLU A 556 -36.46 -10.36 19.92
C GLU A 556 -35.16 -9.75 20.45
N PRO A 557 -35.18 -8.49 20.91
CA PRO A 557 -33.96 -7.79 21.27
C PRO A 557 -33.38 -8.31 22.60
N SER A 558 -32.07 -8.50 22.62
CA SER A 558 -31.33 -9.02 23.78
C SER A 558 -30.74 -7.87 24.61
N TRP A 559 -30.84 -7.95 25.93
CA TRP A 559 -30.22 -6.98 26.85
C TRP A 559 -28.68 -6.89 26.67
N ILE A 560 -28.09 -7.96 26.16
CA ILE A 560 -26.66 -8.04 25.84
C ILE A 560 -26.31 -7.14 24.65
N ALA A 561 -27.25 -6.95 23.70
CA ALA A 561 -27.07 -6.03 22.59
C ALA A 561 -27.06 -4.55 23.04
N ILE A 562 -27.89 -4.20 24.02
CA ILE A 562 -27.86 -2.86 24.64
C ILE A 562 -26.51 -2.62 25.32
N CYS A 563 -26.05 -3.56 26.15
CA CYS A 563 -24.76 -3.45 26.83
C CYS A 563 -23.59 -3.31 25.84
N ALA A 564 -23.62 -4.07 24.73
CA ALA A 564 -22.62 -3.98 23.67
C ALA A 564 -22.64 -2.61 22.96
N CYS A 565 -23.82 -2.07 22.63
CA CYS A 565 -23.93 -0.73 22.05
C CYS A 565 -23.48 0.38 23.01
N VAL A 566 -23.80 0.28 24.30
CA VAL A 566 -23.30 1.24 25.31
C VAL A 566 -21.78 1.21 25.39
N ALA A 567 -21.17 0.01 25.38
CA ALA A 567 -19.73 -0.14 25.36
C ALA A 567 -19.10 0.42 24.06
N SER A 568 -19.73 0.19 22.91
CA SER A 568 -19.33 0.75 21.61
C SER A 568 -19.33 2.28 21.62
N VAL A 569 -20.43 2.91 22.05
CA VAL A 569 -20.55 4.37 22.18
C VAL A 569 -19.49 4.94 23.12
N ALA A 570 -19.28 4.30 24.28
CA ALA A 570 -18.27 4.75 25.24
C ALA A 570 -16.84 4.64 24.68
N ALA A 571 -16.53 3.57 23.95
CA ALA A 571 -15.23 3.40 23.30
C ALA A 571 -15.01 4.45 22.20
N LYS A 572 -16.01 4.72 21.36
CA LYS A 572 -15.93 5.73 20.29
C LYS A 572 -15.77 7.15 20.85
N GLU A 573 -16.52 7.50 21.90
CA GLU A 573 -16.36 8.78 22.62
C GLU A 573 -14.98 8.91 23.29
N TYR A 574 -14.42 7.80 23.80
CA TYR A 574 -13.06 7.80 24.36
C TYR A 574 -12.00 8.06 23.28
N VAL A 575 -12.09 7.37 22.14
CA VAL A 575 -11.20 7.59 20.99
C VAL A 575 -11.33 9.03 20.49
N TYR A 576 -12.55 9.55 20.34
CA TYR A 576 -12.78 10.96 19.99
C TYR A 576 -12.01 11.92 20.91
N ARG A 577 -12.13 11.75 22.23
CA ARG A 577 -11.50 12.65 23.20
C ARG A 577 -9.97 12.61 23.14
N ILE A 578 -9.37 11.43 22.93
CA ILE A 578 -7.92 11.30 22.78
C ILE A 578 -7.47 11.94 21.48
N THR A 579 -8.08 11.56 20.36
CA THR A 579 -7.69 12.08 19.04
C THR A 579 -7.87 13.60 18.97
N LYS A 580 -8.93 14.14 19.58
CA LYS A 580 -9.15 15.60 19.67
C LYS A 580 -8.10 16.29 20.53
N ARG A 581 -7.78 15.75 21.71
CA ARG A 581 -6.76 16.30 22.60
C ARG A 581 -5.39 16.35 21.90
N VAL A 582 -4.97 15.23 21.30
CA VAL A 582 -3.71 15.16 20.56
C VAL A 582 -3.73 16.12 19.35
N GLY A 583 -4.85 16.20 18.64
CA GLY A 583 -5.00 17.13 17.52
C GLY A 583 -4.90 18.60 17.93
N GLU A 584 -5.45 18.99 19.07
CA GLU A 584 -5.37 20.35 19.61
C GLU A 584 -3.97 20.67 20.18
N GLU A 585 -3.33 19.72 20.86
CA GLU A 585 -1.95 19.83 21.38
C GLU A 585 -0.93 19.99 20.26
N GLU A 586 -1.04 19.18 19.20
CA GLU A 586 -0.16 19.21 18.03
C GLU A 586 -0.55 20.29 17.01
N ARG A 587 -1.63 21.06 17.27
CA ARG A 587 -2.23 22.04 16.35
C ARG A 587 -2.47 21.47 14.94
N SER A 588 -2.81 20.19 14.87
CA SER A 588 -2.99 19.46 13.61
C SER A 588 -4.45 19.46 13.19
N THR A 589 -4.77 20.24 12.16
CA THR A 589 -6.12 20.32 11.59
C THR A 589 -6.60 18.99 11.03
N VAL A 590 -5.68 18.12 10.59
CA VAL A 590 -6.00 16.78 10.06
C VAL A 590 -6.43 15.83 11.18
N ILE A 591 -5.72 15.83 12.30
CA ILE A 591 -6.04 14.97 13.45
C ILE A 591 -7.33 15.45 14.12
N VAL A 592 -7.53 16.77 14.23
CA VAL A 592 -8.80 17.35 14.73
C VAL A 592 -9.98 16.98 13.82
N ALA A 593 -9.80 17.02 12.49
CA ALA A 593 -10.83 16.58 11.55
C ALA A 593 -11.16 15.08 11.70
N ASN A 594 -10.15 14.23 11.88
CA ASN A 594 -10.34 12.80 12.13
C ASN A 594 -11.06 12.54 13.46
N ALA A 595 -10.80 13.35 14.49
CA ALA A 595 -11.55 13.29 15.73
C ALA A 595 -13.04 13.61 15.51
N GLU A 596 -13.37 14.67 14.77
CA GLU A 596 -14.78 14.99 14.48
C GLU A 596 -15.47 13.92 13.62
N HIS A 597 -14.72 13.15 12.80
CA HIS A 597 -15.23 11.93 12.15
C HIS A 597 -15.64 10.87 13.18
N HIS A 598 -14.74 10.49 14.09
CA HIS A 598 -15.04 9.54 15.17
C HIS A 598 -16.25 9.96 16.03
N ARG A 599 -16.49 11.27 16.17
CA ARG A 599 -17.67 11.79 16.86
C ARG A 599 -18.97 11.55 16.08
N SER A 600 -18.94 11.70 14.77
CA SER A 600 -20.07 11.35 13.90
C SER A 600 -20.41 9.85 14.01
N ASP A 601 -19.39 8.99 14.13
CA ASP A 601 -19.56 7.55 14.29
C ASP A 601 -20.11 7.17 15.68
N ALA A 602 -19.74 7.93 16.72
CA ALA A 602 -20.35 7.76 18.04
C ALA A 602 -21.85 8.12 18.01
N LEU A 603 -22.23 9.16 17.27
CA LEU A 603 -23.62 9.57 17.10
C LEU A 603 -24.45 8.54 16.32
N SER A 604 -23.89 7.88 15.31
CA SER A 604 -24.56 6.79 14.60
C SER A 604 -24.76 5.56 15.49
N SER A 605 -23.78 5.21 16.33
CA SER A 605 -23.94 4.14 17.33
C SER A 605 -24.96 4.47 18.42
N VAL A 606 -25.13 5.75 18.79
CA VAL A 606 -26.22 6.19 19.68
C VAL A 606 -27.58 5.98 19.01
N ALA A 607 -27.70 6.24 17.69
CA ALA A 607 -28.93 5.96 16.95
C ALA A 607 -29.27 4.46 16.97
N SER A 608 -28.27 3.58 16.81
CA SER A 608 -28.44 2.12 16.98
C SER A 608 -28.89 1.76 18.40
N LEU A 609 -28.24 2.32 19.43
CA LEU A 609 -28.61 2.09 20.84
C LEU A 609 -30.08 2.48 21.11
N CYS A 610 -30.51 3.64 20.63
CA CYS A 610 -31.90 4.09 20.73
C CYS A 610 -32.86 3.15 20.00
N GLY A 611 -32.48 2.65 18.82
CA GLY A 611 -33.26 1.68 18.05
C GLY A 611 -33.48 0.36 18.80
N ILE A 612 -32.41 -0.20 19.37
CA ILE A 612 -32.44 -1.45 20.14
C ILE A 612 -33.21 -1.26 21.45
N ALA A 613 -33.02 -0.13 22.14
CA ALA A 613 -33.77 0.20 23.35
C ALA A 613 -35.27 0.38 23.07
N ALA A 614 -35.63 1.08 21.98
CA ALA A 614 -37.02 1.24 21.55
C ALA A 614 -37.64 -0.08 21.08
N ALA A 615 -36.85 -1.00 20.51
CA ALA A 615 -37.32 -2.34 20.15
C ALA A 615 -37.68 -3.19 21.38
N ASN A 616 -36.98 -2.97 22.51
CA ASN A 616 -37.28 -3.61 23.80
C ASN A 616 -38.47 -2.99 24.54
N LEU A 617 -38.65 -1.66 24.44
CA LEU A 617 -39.63 -0.92 25.24
C LEU A 617 -40.95 -0.63 24.52
N VAL A 618 -40.93 -0.55 23.18
CA VAL A 618 -42.05 -0.06 22.36
C VAL A 618 -42.50 -1.10 21.34
N HIS A 619 -41.66 -1.43 20.34
CA HIS A 619 -42.06 -2.33 19.26
C HIS A 619 -40.83 -2.95 18.55
N PRO A 620 -40.77 -4.29 18.31
CA PRO A 620 -39.60 -4.96 17.71
C PRO A 620 -39.14 -4.40 16.36
N ALA A 621 -40.06 -3.84 15.56
CA ALA A 621 -39.74 -3.19 14.29
C ALA A 621 -38.86 -1.92 14.42
N CYS A 622 -38.69 -1.36 15.62
CA CYS A 622 -37.83 -0.19 15.85
C CYS A 622 -36.34 -0.48 15.61
N ASP A 623 -35.88 -1.72 15.81
CA ASP A 623 -34.47 -2.13 15.58
C ASP A 623 -34.12 -2.14 14.07
N PRO A 624 -34.92 -2.80 13.20
CA PRO A 624 -34.76 -2.68 11.75
C PRO A 624 -34.85 -1.25 11.21
N LEU A 625 -35.78 -0.43 11.74
CA LEU A 625 -35.92 0.98 11.33
C LEU A 625 -34.68 1.81 11.69
N ALA A 626 -34.11 1.60 12.88
CA ALA A 626 -32.86 2.25 13.25
C ALA A 626 -31.69 1.78 12.36
N GLY A 627 -31.65 0.51 11.98
CA GLY A 627 -30.70 -0.02 10.99
C GLY A 627 -30.78 0.70 9.64
N VAL A 628 -32.00 0.99 9.15
CA VAL A 628 -32.19 1.80 7.93
C VAL A 628 -31.70 3.24 8.11
N CYS A 629 -31.97 3.88 9.25
CA CYS A 629 -31.47 5.24 9.53
C CYS A 629 -29.93 5.30 9.54
N VAL A 630 -29.28 4.32 10.16
CA VAL A 630 -27.82 4.23 10.18
C VAL A 630 -27.27 4.01 8.77
N ALA A 631 -27.88 3.12 7.97
CA ALA A 631 -27.49 2.92 6.58
C ALA A 631 -27.58 4.21 5.75
N ILE A 632 -28.60 5.05 5.96
CA ILE A 632 -28.72 6.36 5.29
C ILE A 632 -27.60 7.32 5.71
N MET A 633 -27.25 7.36 7.00
CA MET A 633 -26.15 8.21 7.50
C MET A 633 -24.82 7.79 6.89
N VAL A 634 -24.51 6.48 6.88
CA VAL A 634 -23.30 5.91 6.28
C VAL A 634 -23.27 6.19 4.78
N GLY A 635 -24.38 5.99 4.09
CA GLY A 635 -24.50 6.29 2.66
C GLY A 635 -24.25 7.77 2.34
N ARG A 636 -24.76 8.70 3.17
CA ARG A 636 -24.49 10.14 3.01
C ARG A 636 -23.00 10.46 3.18
N THR A 637 -22.34 9.89 4.19
CA THR A 637 -20.90 10.10 4.41
C THR A 637 -20.10 9.57 3.22
N GLY A 638 -20.43 8.36 2.74
CA GLY A 638 -19.83 7.79 1.53
C GLY A 638 -20.00 8.70 0.30
N LEU A 639 -21.20 9.24 0.07
CA LEU A 639 -21.45 10.17 -1.05
C LEU A 639 -20.64 11.47 -0.94
N VAL A 640 -20.55 12.07 0.25
CA VAL A 640 -19.80 13.32 0.47
C VAL A 640 -18.31 13.09 0.23
N LEU A 641 -17.75 12.00 0.75
CA LEU A 641 -16.34 11.62 0.54
C LEU A 641 -16.05 11.32 -0.93
N SER A 642 -16.88 10.49 -1.57
CA SER A 642 -16.71 10.16 -2.99
C SER A 642 -16.83 11.40 -3.88
N LYS A 643 -17.76 12.33 -3.59
CA LYS A 643 -17.89 13.56 -4.35
C LYS A 643 -16.65 14.45 -4.20
N GLY A 644 -16.19 14.68 -2.97
CA GLY A 644 -14.99 15.50 -2.73
C GLY A 644 -13.74 14.91 -3.39
N ALA A 645 -13.58 13.59 -3.32
CA ALA A 645 -12.48 12.88 -3.96
C ALA A 645 -12.57 12.91 -5.49
N LEU A 646 -13.78 12.77 -6.06
CA LEU A 646 -14.02 12.88 -7.49
C LEU A 646 -13.72 14.29 -8.00
N ASP A 647 -14.16 15.32 -7.27
CA ASP A 647 -13.86 16.72 -7.57
C ASP A 647 -12.32 16.93 -7.61
N GLU A 648 -11.58 16.36 -6.66
CA GLU A 648 -10.10 16.43 -6.67
C GLU A 648 -9.46 15.67 -7.84
N LEU A 649 -9.98 14.49 -8.21
CA LEU A 649 -9.51 13.73 -9.37
C LEU A 649 -9.78 14.44 -10.70
N LEU A 650 -10.89 15.18 -10.78
CA LEU A 650 -11.29 15.99 -11.94
C LEU A 650 -10.60 17.37 -11.99
N ASP A 651 -9.60 17.61 -11.13
CA ASP A 651 -8.89 18.89 -11.02
C ASP A 651 -9.84 20.09 -10.74
N ALA A 652 -10.90 19.88 -9.94
CA ALA A 652 -11.80 20.96 -9.55
C ALA A 652 -11.02 22.08 -8.84
N SER A 653 -11.40 23.32 -9.16
CA SER A 653 -10.79 24.50 -8.55
C SER A 653 -11.11 24.59 -7.06
N VAL A 654 -10.17 25.10 -6.28
CA VAL A 654 -10.45 25.53 -4.91
C VAL A 654 -11.51 26.63 -4.86
N HIS A 655 -12.13 26.80 -3.69
CA HIS A 655 -13.22 27.74 -3.46
C HIS A 655 -12.85 29.16 -3.97
N PRO A 656 -13.76 29.85 -4.69
CA PRO A 656 -13.47 31.13 -5.34
C PRO A 656 -12.86 32.19 -4.41
N SER A 657 -13.25 32.19 -3.13
CA SER A 657 -12.69 33.12 -2.13
C SER A 657 -11.17 33.00 -1.94
N VAL A 658 -10.62 31.79 -2.07
CA VAL A 658 -9.17 31.51 -1.93
C VAL A 658 -8.44 32.07 -3.15
N VAL A 659 -8.95 31.78 -4.35
CA VAL A 659 -8.44 32.29 -5.63
C VAL A 659 -8.48 33.82 -5.65
N ASP A 660 -9.58 34.43 -5.18
CA ASP A 660 -9.73 35.88 -5.11
C ASP A 660 -8.78 36.53 -4.11
N ARG A 661 -8.45 35.85 -3.00
CA ARG A 661 -7.42 36.31 -2.06
C ARG A 661 -6.03 36.24 -2.67
N MET A 662 -5.68 35.16 -3.36
CA MET A 662 -4.42 35.05 -4.08
C MET A 662 -4.30 36.17 -5.12
N ARG A 663 -5.34 36.37 -5.94
CA ARG A 663 -5.41 37.45 -6.94
C ARG A 663 -5.21 38.82 -6.30
N ARG A 664 -5.93 39.12 -5.21
CA ARG A 664 -5.79 40.39 -4.48
C ARG A 664 -4.38 40.57 -3.93
N THR A 665 -3.82 39.53 -3.31
CA THR A 665 -2.48 39.58 -2.69
C THR A 665 -1.41 39.87 -3.74
N VAL A 666 -1.46 39.20 -4.90
CA VAL A 666 -0.58 39.45 -6.05
C VAL A 666 -0.71 40.90 -6.53
N ALA A 667 -1.94 41.40 -6.72
CA ALA A 667 -2.17 42.77 -7.16
C ALA A 667 -1.61 43.83 -6.19
N THR A 668 -1.68 43.58 -4.88
CA THR A 668 -1.12 44.51 -3.87
C THR A 668 0.39 44.41 -3.69
N ARG A 669 0.97 43.21 -3.74
CA ARG A 669 2.39 42.99 -3.40
C ARG A 669 3.34 43.10 -4.59
N VAL A 670 2.83 42.98 -5.83
CA VAL A 670 3.67 43.00 -7.04
C VAL A 670 3.37 44.26 -7.87
N PRO A 671 4.03 45.39 -7.57
CA PRO A 671 3.79 46.63 -8.28
C PRO A 671 4.17 46.50 -9.76
N GLY A 672 3.23 46.84 -10.66
CA GLY A 672 3.45 46.82 -12.10
C GLY A 672 3.08 45.49 -12.80
N ALA A 673 2.59 44.49 -12.06
CA ALA A 673 1.93 43.32 -12.61
C ALA A 673 0.43 43.35 -12.28
N THR A 674 -0.41 43.12 -13.29
CA THR A 674 -1.85 42.93 -13.10
C THR A 674 -2.16 41.43 -13.21
N PRO A 675 -2.74 40.77 -12.20
CA PRO A 675 -3.08 39.35 -12.30
C PRO A 675 -4.14 39.12 -13.40
N GLY A 676 -3.80 38.29 -14.38
CA GLY A 676 -4.65 37.79 -15.46
C GLY A 676 -5.50 36.63 -14.98
N ASP A 677 -5.55 35.51 -15.71
CA ASP A 677 -6.24 34.30 -15.25
C ASP A 677 -5.46 33.62 -14.10
N LEU A 678 -6.14 33.15 -13.07
CA LEU A 678 -5.52 32.45 -11.93
C LEU A 678 -6.36 31.24 -11.58
N ARG A 679 -5.77 30.06 -11.74
CA ARG A 679 -6.40 28.77 -11.50
C ARG A 679 -5.59 28.02 -10.46
N ALA A 680 -6.28 27.43 -9.50
CA ALA A 680 -5.64 26.63 -8.47
C ALA A 680 -6.40 25.31 -8.34
N ARG A 681 -5.68 24.20 -8.47
CA ARG A 681 -6.23 22.85 -8.30
C ARG A 681 -5.55 22.18 -7.12
N LYS A 682 -6.28 21.30 -6.45
CA LYS A 682 -5.79 20.52 -5.31
C LYS A 682 -5.14 19.22 -5.80
N THR A 683 -4.07 18.80 -5.13
CA THR A 683 -3.41 17.52 -5.38
C THR A 683 -2.85 17.01 -4.05
N GLY A 684 -3.55 16.07 -3.42
CA GLY A 684 -3.27 15.62 -2.06
C GLY A 684 -3.38 16.77 -1.06
N PRO A 685 -2.40 16.97 -0.15
CA PRO A 685 -2.45 18.06 0.83
C PRO A 685 -2.09 19.45 0.24
N GLY A 686 -1.66 19.52 -1.02
CA GLY A 686 -1.12 20.75 -1.61
C GLY A 686 -1.84 21.27 -2.85
N LEU A 687 -1.46 22.47 -3.28
CA LEU A 687 -2.02 23.17 -4.43
C LEU A 687 -1.02 23.26 -5.59
N HIS A 688 -1.52 23.04 -6.80
CA HIS A 688 -0.89 23.49 -8.03
C HIS A 688 -1.61 24.76 -8.50
N VAL A 689 -0.85 25.84 -8.65
CA VAL A 689 -1.39 27.13 -9.08
C VAL A 689 -0.82 27.48 -10.44
N THR A 690 -1.70 27.83 -11.38
CA THR A 690 -1.32 28.40 -12.67
C THR A 690 -1.86 29.82 -12.72
N ALA A 691 -0.98 30.79 -12.96
CA ALA A 691 -1.40 32.19 -13.05
C ALA A 691 -0.76 32.89 -14.24
N THR A 692 -1.54 33.74 -14.89
CA THR A 692 -1.06 34.68 -15.89
C THR A 692 -0.85 36.03 -15.24
N LEU A 693 0.29 36.67 -15.49
CA LEU A 693 0.64 38.00 -15.02
C LEU A 693 0.75 38.93 -16.21
N LYS A 694 -0.12 39.93 -16.24
CA LYS A 694 -0.04 41.01 -17.23
C LYS A 694 1.02 42.01 -16.79
N VAL A 695 2.06 42.19 -17.60
CA VAL A 695 3.24 43.00 -17.31
C VAL A 695 3.53 43.94 -18.49
N ARG A 696 4.18 45.09 -18.26
CA ARG A 696 4.47 46.03 -19.36
C ARG A 696 5.32 45.39 -20.46
N ALA A 697 4.96 45.59 -21.73
CA ALA A 697 5.62 44.97 -22.89
C ALA A 697 7.13 45.29 -23.04
N HIS A 698 7.63 46.35 -22.39
CA HIS A 698 9.03 46.76 -22.43
C HIS A 698 9.88 46.23 -21.26
N LEU A 699 9.32 45.39 -20.40
CA LEU A 699 10.08 44.73 -19.33
C LEU A 699 11.09 43.75 -19.91
N THR A 700 12.29 43.71 -19.33
CA THR A 700 13.28 42.69 -19.66
C THR A 700 12.81 41.34 -19.10
N ALA A 701 13.21 40.23 -19.74
CA ALA A 701 12.87 38.89 -19.25
C ALA A 701 13.34 38.66 -17.81
N SER A 702 14.49 39.21 -17.42
CA SER A 702 15.01 39.15 -16.05
C SER A 702 14.13 39.92 -15.05
N ALA A 703 13.66 41.12 -15.43
CA ALA A 703 12.75 41.89 -14.57
C ALA A 703 11.38 41.23 -14.46
N ALA A 704 10.85 40.67 -15.55
CA ALA A 704 9.61 39.88 -15.54
C ALA A 704 9.76 38.63 -14.65
N HIS A 705 10.88 37.90 -14.75
CA HIS A 705 11.16 36.75 -13.90
C HIS A 705 11.20 37.12 -12.40
N GLN A 706 11.86 38.23 -12.04
CA GLN A 706 11.86 38.72 -10.65
C GLN A 706 10.46 39.11 -10.16
N MET A 707 9.65 39.75 -11.02
CA MET A 707 8.24 40.00 -10.71
C MET A 707 7.45 38.70 -10.54
N GLY A 708 7.78 37.67 -11.31
CA GLY A 708 7.28 36.32 -11.16
C GLY A 708 7.61 35.71 -9.80
N GLU A 709 8.86 35.80 -9.35
CA GLU A 709 9.27 35.30 -8.02
C GLU A 709 8.53 36.01 -6.89
N HIS A 710 8.33 37.33 -6.99
CA HIS A 710 7.50 38.07 -6.05
C HIS A 710 6.02 37.63 -6.08
N ALA A 711 5.47 37.37 -7.27
CA ALA A 711 4.11 36.85 -7.40
C ALA A 711 3.98 35.42 -6.85
N ARG A 712 4.95 34.54 -7.13
CA ARG A 712 5.03 33.19 -6.58
C ARG A 712 5.03 33.24 -5.05
N LYS A 713 5.89 34.07 -4.45
CA LYS A 713 5.92 34.25 -2.99
C LYS A 713 4.59 34.79 -2.45
N ALA A 714 3.96 35.75 -3.13
CA ALA A 714 2.66 36.28 -2.73
C ALA A 714 1.54 35.23 -2.78
N ILE A 715 1.53 34.36 -3.79
CA ILE A 715 0.59 33.24 -3.92
C ILE A 715 0.80 32.23 -2.79
N VAL A 716 2.05 31.84 -2.52
CA VAL A 716 2.40 30.91 -1.45
C VAL A 716 1.98 31.44 -0.08
N ASP A 717 2.26 32.72 0.21
CA ASP A 717 1.88 33.33 1.49
C ASP A 717 0.35 33.42 1.64
N ALA A 718 -0.37 33.73 0.56
CA ALA A 718 -1.83 33.77 0.56
C ALA A 718 -2.46 32.38 0.76
N ALA A 719 -1.88 31.34 0.14
CA ALA A 719 -2.31 29.96 0.31
C ALA A 719 -2.11 29.47 1.75
N LYS A 720 -0.95 29.78 2.34
CA LYS A 720 -0.62 29.41 3.72
C LYS A 720 -1.56 30.03 4.75
N ALA A 721 -2.04 31.26 4.50
CA ALA A 721 -3.03 31.90 5.36
C ALA A 721 -4.38 31.13 5.39
N ASP A 722 -4.70 30.41 4.31
CA ASP A 722 -5.86 29.53 4.20
C ASP A 722 -5.52 28.05 4.53
N ASN A 723 -4.36 27.80 5.14
CA ASN A 723 -3.87 26.47 5.56
C ASN A 723 -3.65 25.47 4.40
N PHE A 724 -3.31 25.98 3.21
CA PHE A 724 -2.87 25.16 2.08
C PHE A 724 -1.37 25.25 1.87
N ASP A 725 -0.74 24.10 1.59
CA ASP A 725 0.65 24.07 1.11
C ASP A 725 0.67 24.19 -0.42
N VAL A 726 1.66 24.88 -0.98
CA VAL A 726 1.75 25.09 -2.44
C VAL A 726 2.88 24.24 -3.00
N LEU A 727 2.53 23.26 -3.80
CA LEU A 727 3.49 22.33 -4.41
C LEU A 727 4.23 23.00 -5.56
N ASP A 728 3.48 23.68 -6.42
CA ASP A 728 4.05 24.40 -7.55
C ASP A 728 3.19 25.60 -7.99
N VAL A 729 3.88 26.61 -8.55
CA VAL A 729 3.29 27.80 -9.15
C VAL A 729 3.88 27.98 -10.54
N SER A 730 3.05 27.78 -11.56
CA SER A 730 3.38 28.05 -12.95
C SER A 730 2.90 29.44 -13.34
N LEU A 731 3.83 30.27 -13.84
CA LEU A 731 3.55 31.66 -14.20
C LEU A 731 3.74 31.87 -15.69
N HIS A 732 2.71 32.44 -16.33
CA HIS A 732 2.78 32.94 -17.70
C HIS A 732 2.78 34.47 -17.70
N PHE A 733 3.56 35.10 -18.57
CA PHE A 733 3.64 36.57 -18.65
C PHE A 733 3.01 37.08 -19.93
N ASP A 734 1.95 37.87 -19.79
CA ASP A 734 1.27 38.54 -20.90
C ASP A 734 1.67 40.03 -20.95
N PRO A 735 1.96 40.61 -22.12
CA PRO A 735 2.17 42.05 -22.24
C PRO A 735 0.85 42.82 -22.04
N ASP A 736 0.81 43.75 -21.07
CA ASP A 736 -0.32 44.66 -20.77
C ASP A 736 -0.19 45.94 -21.60
N ASP A 737 -0.72 45.93 -22.83
CA ASP A 737 -0.93 47.13 -23.63
C ASP A 737 -2.42 47.22 -23.99
N ARG A 738 -3.08 48.29 -23.54
CA ARG A 738 -4.50 48.53 -23.80
C ARG A 738 -4.73 48.78 -25.29
N GLN A 739 -5.04 47.72 -26.04
CA GLN A 739 -5.98 47.73 -27.15
C GLN A 739 -6.28 46.28 -27.57
N GLU A 740 -7.56 45.92 -27.51
CA GLU A 740 -8.12 44.79 -28.26
C GLU A 740 -7.83 45.05 -29.74
N LEU A 741 -6.93 44.27 -30.34
CA LEU A 741 -6.69 44.28 -31.78
C LEU A 741 -6.95 42.86 -32.28
N ASP A 742 -7.94 42.79 -33.17
CA ASP A 742 -8.42 41.61 -33.88
C ASP A 742 -7.28 40.77 -34.49
N ASP A 743 -7.58 39.46 -34.53
CA ASP A 743 -6.89 38.35 -35.16
C ASP A 743 -6.25 38.63 -36.53
N MET A 744 -5.09 39.30 -36.54
CA MET A 744 -4.12 39.18 -37.63
C MET A 744 -2.71 38.98 -37.07
N HIS A 745 -2.29 37.72 -37.00
CA HIS A 745 -0.90 37.31 -36.81
C HIS A 745 -0.04 37.75 -38.00
N VAL A 746 0.35 39.03 -38.05
CA VAL A 746 1.38 39.48 -38.98
C VAL A 746 2.72 38.97 -38.44
N LEU A 747 3.32 38.01 -39.12
CA LEU A 747 4.68 37.54 -38.84
C LEU A 747 5.67 38.70 -38.99
N LEU A 748 6.05 39.31 -37.87
CA LEU A 748 7.05 40.38 -37.84
C LEU A 748 8.44 39.83 -38.19
N PRO A 749 9.28 40.59 -38.91
CA PRO A 749 10.61 40.14 -39.28
C PRO A 749 11.46 39.90 -38.02
N THR A 750 12.20 38.79 -37.99
CA THR A 750 13.06 38.41 -36.86
C THR A 750 14.10 39.49 -36.51
N PRO A 751 14.57 39.56 -35.25
CA PRO A 751 15.51 40.60 -34.82
C PRO A 751 16.75 40.66 -35.70
N ASP A 752 17.30 39.50 -36.08
CA ASP A 752 18.47 39.37 -36.95
C ASP A 752 18.28 39.98 -38.34
N LYS A 753 17.05 39.95 -38.87
CA LYS A 753 16.73 40.52 -40.19
C LYS A 753 16.67 42.04 -40.10
N VAL A 754 16.09 42.57 -39.02
CA VAL A 754 16.02 44.01 -38.75
C VAL A 754 17.40 44.58 -38.45
N GLU A 755 18.19 43.91 -37.61
CA GLU A 755 19.56 44.31 -37.26
C GLU A 755 20.47 44.33 -38.48
N ARG A 756 20.36 43.34 -39.38
CA ARG A 756 21.11 43.32 -40.65
C ARG A 756 20.79 44.54 -41.51
N LEU A 757 19.50 44.85 -41.70
CA LEU A 757 19.08 46.01 -42.49
C LEU A 757 19.57 47.35 -41.90
N ILE A 758 19.55 47.47 -40.58
CA ILE A 758 20.07 48.66 -39.88
C ILE A 758 21.59 48.75 -40.04
N ARG A 759 22.31 47.64 -39.83
CA ARG A 759 23.77 47.56 -39.93
C ARG A 759 24.26 47.86 -41.36
N ASP A 760 23.56 47.35 -42.36
CA ASP A 760 23.83 47.66 -43.78
C ASP A 760 23.62 49.14 -44.11
N HIS A 761 22.65 49.81 -43.47
CA HIS A 761 22.42 51.24 -43.66
C HIS A 761 23.45 52.12 -42.94
N CYS A 762 23.99 51.64 -41.81
CA CYS A 762 25.02 52.33 -41.03
C CYS A 762 26.44 52.19 -41.61
N LYS A 763 26.61 51.54 -42.77
CA LYS A 763 27.90 51.39 -43.47
C LYS A 763 28.53 52.76 -43.73
N HIS A 764 29.36 53.22 -42.80
CA HIS A 764 30.70 53.78 -42.98
C HIS A 764 31.28 54.42 -41.72
N HIS A 765 30.56 54.57 -40.59
CA HIS A 765 31.12 55.35 -39.47
C HIS A 765 30.96 54.85 -38.03
N ILE A 766 30.11 53.89 -37.70
CA ILE A 766 29.83 53.57 -36.28
C ILE A 766 29.38 52.11 -36.17
N ALA A 767 29.85 51.35 -35.17
CA ALA A 767 29.26 50.07 -34.79
C ALA A 767 28.14 50.34 -33.76
N PRO A 768 26.85 50.38 -34.17
CA PRO A 768 25.78 50.60 -33.22
C PRO A 768 25.53 49.36 -32.36
N GLN A 769 25.33 49.54 -31.06
CA GLN A 769 24.50 48.59 -30.32
C GLN A 769 23.06 48.82 -30.76
N ILE A 770 22.44 47.78 -31.32
CA ILE A 770 21.08 47.83 -31.82
C ILE A 770 20.23 47.00 -30.86
N SER A 771 19.17 47.58 -30.33
CA SER A 771 18.11 46.81 -29.68
C SER A 771 16.82 46.95 -30.47
N VAL A 772 16.34 45.84 -31.01
CA VAL A 772 15.08 45.76 -31.73
C VAL A 772 13.98 45.40 -30.76
N ARG A 773 12.85 46.09 -30.88
CA ARG A 773 11.62 45.88 -30.12
C ARG A 773 10.46 45.82 -31.09
N TYR A 774 9.45 45.03 -30.75
CA TYR A 774 8.23 44.97 -31.53
C TYR A 774 7.16 45.77 -30.79
N THR A 775 6.44 46.59 -31.52
CA THR A 775 5.30 47.35 -31.00
C THR A 775 4.01 46.61 -31.36
N THR A 776 3.01 46.76 -30.51
CA THR A 776 1.68 46.15 -30.63
C THR A 776 0.94 46.46 -31.94
N ASP A 777 1.27 47.55 -32.64
CA ASP A 777 0.68 47.91 -33.95
C ASP A 777 1.22 47.05 -35.13
N ASN A 778 1.82 45.89 -34.87
CA ASN A 778 2.59 45.11 -35.87
C ASN A 778 3.70 45.93 -36.55
N ARG A 779 4.42 46.72 -35.74
CA ARG A 779 5.54 47.55 -36.22
C ARG A 779 6.80 47.29 -35.39
N VAL A 780 7.94 47.76 -35.89
CA VAL A 780 9.25 47.52 -35.30
C VAL A 780 9.81 48.84 -34.79
N ALA A 781 10.25 48.87 -33.53
CA ALA A 781 11.00 49.98 -32.96
C ALA A 781 12.45 49.53 -32.77
N ALA A 782 13.42 50.36 -33.17
CA ALA A 782 14.84 50.07 -32.92
C ALA A 782 15.48 51.21 -32.15
N THR A 783 16.22 50.87 -31.08
CA THR A 783 17.11 51.80 -30.39
C THR A 783 18.52 51.57 -30.91
N LEU A 784 19.19 52.64 -31.31
CA LEU A 784 20.55 52.61 -31.82
C LEU A 784 21.45 53.44 -30.92
N ASP A 785 22.40 52.78 -30.25
CA ASP A 785 23.43 53.44 -29.48
C ASP A 785 24.66 53.63 -30.38
N LEU A 786 24.89 54.90 -30.75
CA LEU A 786 25.94 55.28 -31.69
C LEU A 786 27.26 55.55 -30.96
N CYS A 787 28.27 54.71 -31.17
CA CYS A 787 29.64 54.98 -30.75
C CYS A 787 30.29 56.02 -31.68
N LEU A 788 30.20 57.30 -31.29
CA LEU A 788 30.79 58.42 -32.02
C LEU A 788 32.23 58.69 -31.54
N ARG A 789 33.06 59.29 -32.39
CA ARG A 789 34.43 59.66 -32.00
C ARG A 789 34.41 60.71 -30.86
N PRO A 790 35.32 60.62 -29.88
CA PRO A 790 35.31 61.47 -28.67
C PRO A 790 35.65 62.95 -28.95
N ASP A 791 36.21 63.29 -30.12
CA ASP A 791 36.53 64.65 -30.56
C ASP A 791 35.32 65.41 -31.15
N LEU A 792 34.18 64.74 -31.35
CA LEU A 792 32.97 65.36 -31.90
C LEU A 792 32.28 66.28 -30.89
N ARG A 793 32.02 67.52 -31.31
CA ARG A 793 31.16 68.44 -30.56
C ARG A 793 29.73 67.86 -30.48
N LEU A 794 29.07 68.03 -29.33
CA LEU A 794 27.68 67.59 -29.09
C LEU A 794 26.69 68.01 -30.18
N ARG A 795 26.89 69.17 -30.82
CA ARG A 795 26.06 69.67 -31.92
C ARG A 795 26.19 68.83 -33.20
N ASP A 796 27.38 68.37 -33.50
CA ASP A 796 27.68 67.59 -34.71
C ASP A 796 27.27 66.13 -34.51
N ALA A 797 27.45 65.59 -33.30
CA ALA A 797 26.87 64.31 -32.88
C ALA A 797 25.34 64.26 -33.06
N ALA A 798 24.64 65.32 -32.62
CA ALA A 798 23.19 65.43 -32.80
C ALA A 798 22.77 65.52 -34.29
N ARG A 799 23.57 66.18 -35.13
CA ARG A 799 23.33 66.27 -36.58
C ARG A 799 23.50 64.91 -37.26
N ILE A 800 24.52 64.14 -36.89
CA ILE A 800 24.75 62.76 -37.39
C ILE A 800 23.58 61.84 -37.00
N ALA A 801 23.18 61.85 -35.72
CA ALA A 801 22.05 61.07 -35.23
C ALA A 801 20.74 61.42 -35.96
N THR A 802 20.48 62.70 -36.22
CA THR A 802 19.28 63.16 -36.94
C THR A 802 19.28 62.72 -38.40
N LYS A 803 20.44 62.72 -39.07
CA LYS A 803 20.59 62.28 -40.47
C LYS A 803 20.38 60.77 -40.60
N LEU A 804 20.96 59.98 -39.69
CA LEU A 804 20.76 58.52 -39.59
C LEU A 804 19.29 58.17 -39.31
N ARG A 805 18.65 58.84 -38.35
CA ARG A 805 17.22 58.67 -38.02
C ARG A 805 16.33 58.86 -39.25
N ARG A 806 16.52 59.95 -40.00
CA ARG A 806 15.73 60.22 -41.23
C ARG A 806 16.00 59.20 -42.35
N GLY A 807 17.23 58.68 -42.46
CA GLY A 807 17.59 57.67 -43.45
C GLY A 807 16.95 56.31 -43.18
N LEU A 808 16.96 55.88 -41.91
CA LEU A 808 16.38 54.61 -41.48
C LEU A 808 14.84 54.59 -41.61
N LEU A 809 14.16 55.66 -41.18
CA LEU A 809 12.69 55.77 -41.30
C LEU A 809 12.19 55.79 -42.75
N LYS A 810 13.02 56.22 -43.71
CA LYS A 810 12.68 56.20 -45.14
C LYS A 810 12.90 54.84 -45.80
N LYS A 811 13.91 54.07 -45.37
CA LYS A 811 14.29 52.79 -46.00
C LYS A 811 13.60 51.57 -45.38
N ILE A 812 13.15 51.66 -44.13
CA ILE A 812 12.49 50.54 -43.44
C ILE A 812 11.08 51.00 -43.06
N PRO A 813 10.05 50.70 -43.89
CA PRO A 813 8.69 51.21 -43.71
C PRO A 813 8.00 50.75 -42.42
N LEU A 814 8.45 49.62 -41.85
CA LEU A 814 7.95 49.05 -40.60
C LEU A 814 8.53 49.71 -39.35
N LEU A 815 9.50 50.62 -39.50
CA LEU A 815 10.22 51.26 -38.40
C LEU A 815 9.49 52.52 -37.91
N VAL A 816 9.13 52.59 -36.63
CA VAL A 816 8.37 53.72 -36.04
C VAL A 816 9.22 54.54 -35.09
N ASP A 817 9.02 55.86 -35.13
CA ASP A 817 9.68 56.84 -34.27
C ASP A 817 8.84 57.13 -33.02
N LEU A 818 9.17 56.44 -31.91
CA LEU A 818 8.44 56.54 -30.64
C LEU A 818 8.89 57.70 -29.75
N GLN A 819 9.84 58.55 -30.18
CA GLN A 819 10.19 59.75 -29.41
C GLN A 819 9.15 60.86 -29.61
N GLY A 820 7.98 60.65 -28.98
CA GLY A 820 6.95 61.67 -28.81
C GLY A 820 7.48 62.90 -28.06
N LYS A 821 6.99 64.07 -28.49
CA LYS A 821 7.22 65.42 -27.96
C LYS A 821 7.22 65.49 -26.41
N LYS A 822 8.34 65.19 -25.75
CA LYS A 822 8.51 65.53 -24.32
C LYS A 822 8.95 66.98 -24.21
N LYS A 823 8.10 67.81 -23.62
CA LYS A 823 8.43 69.17 -23.13
C LYS A 823 9.80 69.13 -22.45
N LYS A 824 10.68 70.08 -22.77
CA LYS A 824 11.96 70.31 -22.10
C LYS A 824 11.72 70.52 -20.59
N LYS A 825 11.70 69.45 -19.80
CA LYS A 825 12.00 69.53 -18.37
C LYS A 825 13.51 69.35 -18.24
N LYS A 826 14.20 70.44 -17.88
CA LYS A 826 15.57 70.37 -17.35
C LYS A 826 15.50 69.48 -16.10
N ILE A 827 15.89 68.21 -16.21
CA ILE A 827 16.19 67.39 -15.05
C ILE A 827 17.59 67.81 -14.61
N LYS A 828 17.65 68.53 -13.49
CA LYS A 828 18.90 68.86 -12.82
C LYS A 828 19.27 67.61 -12.00
N ILE A 829 20.17 66.78 -12.52
CA ILE A 829 20.74 65.67 -11.75
C ILE A 829 21.68 66.32 -10.73
N ILE A 830 21.31 66.29 -9.45
CA ILE A 830 22.18 66.70 -8.34
C ILE A 830 22.71 65.40 -7.75
N MET A 831 24.01 65.14 -7.89
CA MET A 831 24.71 64.03 -7.23
C MET A 831 24.97 64.45 -5.78
N ALA A 832 24.24 63.87 -4.82
CA ALA A 832 24.16 64.40 -3.45
C ALA A 832 25.46 64.25 -2.65
N LEU A 833 26.33 63.30 -3.01
CA LEU A 833 27.55 62.96 -2.27
C LEU A 833 28.84 63.32 -3.04
N ARG A 834 28.75 64.21 -4.03
CA ARG A 834 29.92 64.61 -4.83
C ARG A 834 31.03 65.17 -3.95
N GLY A 835 32.20 64.51 -3.99
CA GLY A 835 33.39 64.91 -3.22
C GLY A 835 33.52 64.26 -1.85
N LYS A 836 32.58 63.39 -1.45
CA LYS A 836 32.67 62.59 -0.23
C LYS A 836 33.47 61.31 -0.47
N ALA A 837 34.23 60.85 0.52
CA ALA A 837 34.92 59.56 0.51
C ALA A 837 34.32 58.63 1.56
N ILE A 838 34.09 57.36 1.23
CA ILE A 838 33.48 56.37 2.14
C ILE A 838 34.32 55.10 2.13
N ALA A 839 34.69 54.60 3.31
CA ALA A 839 35.38 53.32 3.45
C ALA A 839 34.40 52.19 3.70
N ILE A 840 34.52 51.08 2.96
CA ILE A 840 33.84 49.83 3.25
C ILE A 840 34.89 48.83 3.74
N PHE A 841 34.74 48.34 4.96
CA PHE A 841 35.65 47.32 5.49
C PHE A 841 35.39 45.97 4.83
N CYS A 842 36.45 45.21 4.56
CA CYS A 842 36.34 43.90 3.94
C CYS A 842 37.36 42.92 4.52
N ASP A 843 36.92 41.68 4.73
CA ASP A 843 37.74 40.52 5.10
C ASP A 843 37.09 39.24 4.53
N PHE A 844 37.68 38.06 4.67
CA PHE A 844 37.13 36.82 4.12
C PHE A 844 35.73 36.51 4.65
N GLN A 845 34.88 35.93 3.80
CA GLN A 845 33.49 35.53 4.12
C GLN A 845 32.56 36.70 4.47
N PHE A 846 32.74 37.85 3.83
CA PHE A 846 31.76 38.95 3.88
C PHE A 846 30.47 38.53 3.17
N GLU A 847 29.35 39.13 3.54
CA GLU A 847 28.12 38.98 2.77
C GLU A 847 28.23 39.80 1.46
N ASP A 848 28.17 39.11 0.33
CA ASP A 848 28.46 39.63 -1.01
C ASP A 848 27.64 40.88 -1.37
N MET A 849 26.33 40.86 -1.12
CA MET A 849 25.42 42.00 -1.36
C MET A 849 25.66 43.16 -0.40
N GLU A 850 26.05 42.89 0.85
CA GLU A 850 26.31 43.93 1.86
C GLU A 850 27.59 44.74 1.60
N VAL A 851 28.45 44.27 0.70
CA VAL A 851 29.57 45.06 0.15
C VAL A 851 29.22 45.67 -1.21
N MET A 852 28.72 44.85 -2.13
CA MET A 852 28.53 45.26 -3.53
C MET A 852 27.44 46.32 -3.69
N TYR A 853 26.31 46.18 -2.97
CA TYR A 853 25.22 47.13 -3.09
C TYR A 853 25.56 48.50 -2.50
N PRO A 854 26.09 48.62 -1.25
CA PRO A 854 26.51 49.93 -0.75
C PRO A 854 27.60 50.57 -1.60
N LYS A 855 28.57 49.80 -2.11
CA LYS A 855 29.61 50.33 -3.01
C LYS A 855 28.99 51.01 -4.23
N LEU A 856 28.21 50.28 -5.02
CA LEU A 856 27.62 50.80 -6.24
C LEU A 856 26.65 51.96 -5.97
N ARG A 857 25.80 51.82 -4.94
CA ARG A 857 24.77 52.81 -4.64
C ARG A 857 25.34 54.14 -4.15
N LEU A 858 26.42 54.12 -3.38
CA LEU A 858 27.09 55.34 -2.89
C LEU A 858 27.93 55.99 -4.00
N GLU A 859 28.55 55.20 -4.88
CA GLU A 859 29.24 55.70 -6.09
C GLU A 859 28.29 56.41 -7.05
N GLU A 860 27.06 55.90 -7.23
CA GLU A 860 26.01 56.55 -8.04
C GLU A 860 25.63 57.95 -7.54
N GLU A 861 25.69 58.18 -6.22
CA GLU A 861 25.44 59.50 -5.61
C GLU A 861 26.66 60.43 -5.68
N GLY A 862 27.78 59.96 -6.24
CA GLY A 862 29.00 60.73 -6.48
C GLY A 862 30.06 60.60 -5.39
N ALA A 863 29.90 59.69 -4.42
CA ALA A 863 30.92 59.40 -3.43
C ALA A 863 32.06 58.56 -4.02
N LYS A 864 33.29 58.75 -3.53
CA LYS A 864 34.42 57.85 -3.79
C LYS A 864 34.41 56.75 -2.73
N VAL A 865 34.13 55.51 -3.12
CA VAL A 865 34.13 54.37 -2.21
C VAL A 865 35.48 53.65 -2.24
N LEU A 866 36.04 53.36 -1.06
CA LEU A 866 37.30 52.63 -0.89
C LEU A 866 37.03 51.30 -0.17
N ILE A 867 37.49 50.19 -0.74
CA ILE A 867 37.46 48.89 -0.09
C ILE A 867 38.71 48.72 0.77
N VAL A 868 38.53 48.58 2.08
CA VAL A 868 39.61 48.60 3.06
C VAL A 868 39.77 47.23 3.70
N GLY A 869 40.92 46.61 3.46
CA GLY A 869 41.26 45.28 3.98
C GLY A 869 42.17 45.30 5.20
N ALA A 870 42.21 44.19 5.93
CA ALA A 870 43.17 43.98 7.04
C ALA A 870 44.60 43.69 6.54
N HIS A 871 44.72 43.11 5.35
CA HIS A 871 45.97 42.76 4.69
C HIS A 871 46.39 43.83 3.64
N PRO A 872 47.63 43.76 3.10
CA PRO A 872 48.12 44.71 2.08
C PRO A 872 47.15 44.93 0.91
N ALA A 873 47.26 46.10 0.29
CA ALA A 873 46.42 46.48 -0.83
C ALA A 873 46.49 45.46 -1.98
N GLY A 874 45.35 45.18 -2.60
CA GLY A 874 45.23 44.30 -3.75
C GLY A 874 44.98 42.83 -3.44
N ILE A 875 44.81 42.47 -2.16
CA ILE A 875 44.34 41.14 -1.75
C ILE A 875 42.89 40.95 -2.18
N LYS A 876 42.60 39.75 -2.69
CA LYS A 876 41.27 39.32 -3.13
C LYS A 876 40.59 38.59 -1.99
N TYR A 877 39.58 39.21 -1.39
CA TYR A 877 38.72 38.59 -0.39
C TYR A 877 37.54 37.92 -1.09
N THR A 878 37.20 36.71 -0.67
CA THR A 878 36.07 35.96 -1.22
C THR A 878 34.86 36.08 -0.30
N GLY A 879 33.72 36.53 -0.83
CA GLY A 879 32.45 36.59 -0.12
C GLY A 879 31.88 35.20 0.20
N LYS A 880 30.83 35.16 1.04
CA LYS A 880 30.15 33.92 1.47
C LYS A 880 29.59 33.12 0.28
N TYR A 881 29.14 33.81 -0.77
CA TYR A 881 28.60 33.23 -1.99
C TYR A 881 29.62 33.19 -3.13
N GLY A 882 30.90 33.42 -2.83
CA GLY A 882 32.01 33.27 -3.77
C GLY A 882 32.31 34.50 -4.61
N TYR A 883 31.59 35.62 -4.46
CA TYR A 883 31.89 36.83 -5.21
C TYR A 883 33.12 37.52 -4.60
N PRO A 884 34.20 37.70 -5.38
CA PRO A 884 35.41 38.27 -4.83
C PRO A 884 35.44 39.79 -4.92
N ILE A 885 36.07 40.44 -3.94
CA ILE A 885 36.41 41.86 -4.01
C ILE A 885 37.88 42.08 -3.69
N LYS A 886 38.51 42.99 -4.42
CA LYS A 886 39.92 43.36 -4.22
C LYS A 886 39.97 44.56 -3.27
N SER A 887 40.82 44.52 -2.24
CA SER A 887 41.04 45.72 -1.42
C SER A 887 41.77 46.79 -2.21
N ASP A 888 41.30 48.03 -2.09
CA ASP A 888 41.95 49.20 -2.67
C ASP A 888 43.13 49.63 -1.80
N VAL A 889 42.96 49.55 -0.47
CA VAL A 889 43.95 49.97 0.53
C VAL A 889 43.93 49.05 1.76
N GLN A 890 45.04 49.00 2.48
CA GLN A 890 45.11 48.42 3.83
C GLN A 890 44.60 49.44 4.86
N ILE A 891 44.04 48.98 5.97
CA ILE A 891 43.50 49.84 7.05
C ILE A 891 44.47 50.95 7.51
N ASP A 892 45.76 50.65 7.63
CA ASP A 892 46.77 51.64 8.06
C ASP A 892 47.04 52.75 7.02
N ALA A 893 46.66 52.50 5.76
CA ALA A 893 46.83 53.42 4.63
C ALA A 893 45.50 54.01 4.12
N MET A 894 44.39 53.82 4.85
CA MET A 894 43.05 54.22 4.43
C MET A 894 42.91 55.75 4.23
N GLY A 895 43.67 56.56 4.98
CA GLY A 895 43.49 58.01 5.03
C GLY A 895 42.22 58.44 5.78
N ASP A 896 41.90 59.74 5.72
CA ASP A 896 40.66 60.27 6.29
C ASP A 896 39.49 60.16 5.30
N VAL A 897 38.37 59.57 5.75
CA VAL A 897 37.13 59.42 4.97
C VAL A 897 35.96 60.12 5.69
N ASP A 898 34.83 60.29 5.02
CA ASP A 898 33.64 60.91 5.60
C ASP A 898 32.77 59.90 6.37
N ALA A 899 32.78 58.62 6.00
CA ALA A 899 32.06 57.55 6.71
C ALA A 899 32.74 56.18 6.56
N ILE A 900 32.43 55.29 7.49
CA ILE A 900 32.84 53.88 7.46
C ILE A 900 31.58 52.99 7.37
N VAL A 901 31.62 51.96 6.54
CA VAL A 901 30.58 50.93 6.41
C VAL A 901 31.18 49.56 6.70
N VAL A 902 30.55 48.82 7.60
CA VAL A 902 30.94 47.48 8.02
C VAL A 902 29.90 46.47 7.51
N PRO A 903 30.23 45.64 6.51
CA PRO A 903 29.34 44.58 6.06
C PRO A 903 29.24 43.46 7.10
N GLY A 904 28.25 42.60 6.97
CA GLY A 904 28.09 41.38 7.75
C GLY A 904 28.72 40.16 7.07
N GLY A 905 28.11 38.99 7.29
CA GLY A 905 28.73 37.69 7.03
C GLY A 905 29.58 37.22 8.22
N PHE A 906 30.57 36.37 7.98
CA PHE A 906 31.56 36.00 8.99
C PHE A 906 32.75 36.97 9.02
N ALA A 907 32.89 37.85 8.02
CA ALA A 907 33.97 38.83 7.95
C ALA A 907 34.16 39.68 9.21
N PRO A 908 33.11 40.18 9.90
CA PRO A 908 33.28 40.94 11.14
C PRO A 908 33.99 40.19 12.27
N ASP A 909 33.93 38.85 12.29
CA ASP A 909 34.67 38.05 13.27
C ASP A 909 36.20 38.05 13.00
N TYR A 910 36.61 38.13 11.72
CA TYR A 910 38.01 38.36 11.35
C TYR A 910 38.41 39.82 11.63
N MET A 911 37.58 40.78 11.21
CA MET A 911 37.85 42.21 11.37
C MET A 911 37.99 42.62 12.84
N ARG A 912 37.18 42.08 13.75
CA ARG A 912 37.20 42.47 15.18
C ARG A 912 38.46 42.02 15.92
N ARG A 913 39.29 41.17 15.31
CA ARG A 913 40.62 40.81 15.82
C ARG A 913 41.69 41.81 15.41
N ASN A 914 41.42 42.67 14.42
CA ASN A 914 42.33 43.69 13.96
C ASN A 914 42.16 44.99 14.77
N GLN A 915 43.15 45.30 15.60
CA GLN A 915 43.12 46.49 16.48
C GLN A 915 43.09 47.81 15.70
N ALA A 916 43.66 47.88 14.50
CA ALA A 916 43.64 49.09 13.68
C ALA A 916 42.21 49.40 13.18
N MET A 917 41.45 48.37 12.77
CA MET A 917 40.05 48.52 12.37
C MET A 917 39.16 48.95 13.55
N LEU A 918 39.33 48.35 14.72
CA LEU A 918 38.60 48.75 15.93
C LEU A 918 38.92 50.19 16.35
N LYS A 919 40.19 50.58 16.28
CA LYS A 919 40.64 51.95 16.58
C LYS A 919 40.07 52.95 15.58
N ALA A 920 39.99 52.60 14.30
CA ALA A 920 39.37 53.44 13.27
C ALA A 920 37.88 53.69 13.59
N ILE A 921 37.11 52.65 13.90
CA ILE A 921 35.70 52.81 14.31
C ILE A 921 35.57 53.73 15.51
N SER A 922 36.38 53.49 16.55
CA SER A 922 36.36 54.28 17.79
C SER A 922 36.68 55.76 17.52
N THR A 923 37.68 56.03 16.67
CA THR A 923 38.12 57.38 16.32
C THR A 923 37.06 58.14 15.51
N TYR A 924 36.44 57.48 14.54
CA TYR A 924 35.43 58.10 13.68
C TYR A 924 34.14 58.39 14.44
N LEU A 925 33.73 57.47 15.32
CA LEU A 925 32.59 57.70 16.19
C LEU A 925 32.84 58.85 17.16
N ALA A 926 34.03 58.96 17.75
CA ALA A 926 34.41 60.08 18.60
C ALA A 926 34.46 61.43 17.85
N ALA A 927 34.82 61.41 16.56
CA ALA A 927 34.82 62.58 15.69
C ALA A 927 33.42 62.97 15.16
N GLY A 928 32.35 62.27 15.57
CA GLY A 928 30.99 62.54 15.10
C GLY A 928 30.72 62.08 13.67
N LYS A 929 31.64 61.35 13.03
CA LYS A 929 31.48 60.84 11.67
C LYS A 929 30.59 59.59 11.65
N PRO A 930 29.73 59.40 10.63
CA PRO A 930 28.88 58.21 10.54
C PRO A 930 29.69 56.92 10.41
N VAL A 931 29.38 55.93 11.25
CA VAL A 931 29.85 54.55 11.10
C VAL A 931 28.64 53.63 11.04
N ALA A 932 28.50 52.95 9.91
CA ALA A 932 27.36 52.12 9.59
C ALA A 932 27.73 50.63 9.64
N ALA A 933 26.86 49.77 10.15
CA ALA A 933 27.07 48.32 10.18
C ALA A 933 25.78 47.54 9.89
N ILE A 934 25.87 46.44 9.17
CA ILE A 934 24.70 45.63 8.81
C ILE A 934 24.90 44.16 9.18
N CYS A 935 23.80 43.47 9.52
CA CYS A 935 23.80 42.04 9.80
C CYS A 935 24.71 41.67 10.98
N HIS A 936 25.84 41.02 10.74
CA HIS A 936 26.82 40.69 11.79
C HIS A 936 27.86 41.80 12.02
N GLY A 937 27.88 42.83 11.17
CA GLY A 937 28.76 44.00 11.29
C GLY A 937 28.77 44.65 12.69
N PRO A 938 27.63 44.73 13.42
CA PRO A 938 27.59 45.26 14.79
C PRO A 938 28.50 44.54 15.81
N TRP A 939 29.03 43.34 15.53
CA TRP A 939 30.11 42.76 16.35
C TRP A 939 31.32 43.70 16.46
N MET A 940 31.62 44.47 15.42
CA MET A 940 32.68 45.48 15.48
C MET A 940 32.42 46.56 16.53
N PHE A 941 31.15 46.93 16.75
CA PHE A 941 30.76 47.91 17.77
C PHE A 941 30.78 47.32 19.18
N CYS A 942 30.56 46.02 19.33
CA CYS A 942 30.73 45.31 20.59
C CYS A 942 32.22 45.27 21.02
N SER A 943 33.14 45.20 20.05
CA SER A 943 34.58 45.11 20.30
C SER A 943 35.31 46.44 20.30
N ALA A 944 34.86 47.45 19.56
CA ALA A 944 35.45 48.79 19.57
C ALA A 944 35.23 49.48 20.93
N ARG A 945 36.17 50.31 21.38
CA ARG A 945 36.15 50.92 22.73
C ARG A 945 36.06 52.44 22.64
N ASN A 946 35.17 53.03 23.44
CA ASN A 946 35.09 54.48 23.60
C ASN A 946 36.20 55.01 24.55
N GLY A 947 36.24 56.32 24.79
CA GLY A 947 37.25 56.97 25.64
C GLY A 947 37.27 56.47 27.09
N ASP A 948 36.15 55.95 27.58
CA ASP A 948 36.01 55.38 28.94
C ASP A 948 36.38 53.88 29.00
N GLY A 949 36.83 53.30 27.89
CA GLY A 949 37.19 51.88 27.81
C GLY A 949 36.00 50.92 27.70
N ASN A 950 34.78 51.43 27.51
CA ASN A 950 33.56 50.63 27.32
C ASN A 950 33.28 50.37 25.83
N PRO A 951 32.52 49.31 25.47
CA PRO A 951 32.07 49.10 24.09
C PRO A 951 31.37 50.34 23.52
N VAL A 952 31.62 50.70 22.25
CA VAL A 952 31.01 51.90 21.63
C VAL A 952 29.50 51.81 21.49
N VAL A 953 28.92 50.61 21.63
CA VAL A 953 27.48 50.36 21.57
C VAL A 953 26.76 50.59 22.91
N ILE A 954 27.50 50.80 24.02
CA ILE A 954 26.91 50.92 25.36
C ILE A 954 25.89 52.06 25.44
N GLY A 955 24.66 51.75 25.86
CA GLY A 955 23.55 52.69 25.96
C GLY A 955 22.98 53.20 24.64
N ARG A 956 23.49 52.73 23.49
CA ARG A 956 23.03 53.16 22.15
C ARG A 956 21.96 52.23 21.61
N LYS A 957 20.97 52.80 20.92
CA LYS A 957 19.93 52.04 20.21
C LYS A 957 20.51 51.50 18.92
N CYS A 958 20.42 50.20 18.70
CA CYS A 958 20.96 49.56 17.51
C CYS A 958 20.16 48.31 17.13
N THR A 959 20.42 47.79 15.94
CA THR A 959 19.89 46.52 15.47
C THR A 959 21.00 45.68 14.88
N SER A 960 20.73 44.42 14.59
CA SER A 960 21.70 43.47 14.04
C SER A 960 20.99 42.27 13.44
N PHE A 961 21.76 41.37 12.83
CA PHE A 961 21.27 40.03 12.57
C PHE A 961 20.84 39.38 13.89
N HIS A 962 19.69 38.72 13.89
CA HIS A 962 19.06 38.19 15.10
C HIS A 962 19.99 37.26 15.91
N ALA A 963 20.91 36.54 15.25
CA ALA A 963 21.81 35.62 15.94
C ALA A 963 22.86 36.31 16.83
N ILE A 964 23.15 37.60 16.61
CA ILE A 964 24.10 38.36 17.44
C ILE A 964 23.40 39.37 18.35
N LYS A 965 22.07 39.28 18.46
CA LYS A 965 21.27 40.13 19.35
C LYS A 965 21.81 40.10 20.77
N ASP A 966 22.07 38.91 21.29
CA ASP A 966 22.51 38.74 22.67
C ASP A 966 23.93 39.30 22.88
N ASP A 967 24.81 39.21 21.88
CA ASP A 967 26.14 39.85 21.95
C ASP A 967 26.03 41.37 22.07
N VAL A 968 25.14 41.98 21.28
CA VAL A 968 24.90 43.42 21.30
C VAL A 968 24.31 43.86 22.65
N ILE A 969 23.35 43.10 23.17
CA ILE A 969 22.74 43.35 24.49
C ILE A 969 23.80 43.20 25.60
N ASN A 970 24.62 42.14 25.55
CA ASN A 970 25.68 41.89 26.53
C ASN A 970 26.79 42.95 26.49
N ALA A 971 27.04 43.56 25.33
CA ALA A 971 27.93 44.72 25.20
C ALA A 971 27.29 46.04 25.70
N GLY A 972 26.04 45.99 26.18
CA GLY A 972 25.30 47.12 26.74
C GLY A 972 24.48 47.91 25.72
N GLY A 973 24.29 47.40 24.50
CA GLY A 973 23.47 48.02 23.46
C GLY A 973 21.97 47.79 23.65
N LEU A 974 21.16 48.79 23.31
CA LEU A 974 19.70 48.72 23.32
C LEU A 974 19.21 48.15 21.98
N TRP A 975 19.18 46.82 21.88
CA TRP A 975 18.79 46.14 20.65
C TRP A 975 17.29 46.27 20.34
N VAL A 976 16.96 46.67 19.12
CA VAL A 976 15.57 46.65 18.59
C VAL A 976 15.49 45.95 17.24
N ASP A 977 14.31 45.43 16.92
CA ASP A 977 14.04 44.75 15.65
C ASP A 977 13.44 45.70 14.60
N GLU A 978 14.26 46.60 14.05
CA GLU A 978 13.87 47.58 13.03
C GLU A 978 14.75 47.45 11.77
N SER A 979 14.25 47.78 10.58
CA SER A 979 14.99 47.62 9.31
C SER A 979 16.28 48.44 9.28
N VAL A 980 16.24 49.65 9.83
CA VAL A 980 17.41 50.50 10.03
C VAL A 980 17.24 51.27 11.32
N VAL A 981 18.30 51.35 12.11
CA VAL A 981 18.36 52.14 13.33
C VAL A 981 19.51 53.12 13.20
N ALA A 982 19.19 54.40 13.14
CA ALA A 982 20.18 55.48 13.20
C ALA A 982 20.08 56.14 14.58
N ASP A 983 21.08 55.91 15.42
CA ASP A 983 21.22 56.55 16.73
C ASP A 983 22.49 57.40 16.70
N GLY A 984 22.33 58.72 16.57
CA GLY A 984 23.41 59.66 16.33
C GLY A 984 24.19 59.31 15.05
N ASN A 985 25.50 59.10 15.20
CA ASN A 985 26.40 58.71 14.12
C ASN A 985 26.62 57.18 14.01
N ILE A 986 25.87 56.36 14.74
CA ILE A 986 25.82 54.90 14.56
C ILE A 986 24.59 54.55 13.72
N ILE A 987 24.81 53.87 12.60
CA ILE A 987 23.73 53.39 11.73
C ILE A 987 23.80 51.87 11.67
N THR A 988 22.73 51.18 12.03
CA THR A 988 22.70 49.71 12.03
C THR A 988 21.51 49.14 11.26
N SER A 989 21.66 47.94 10.72
CA SER A 989 20.60 47.25 9.96
C SER A 989 20.72 45.72 10.10
N ARG A 990 19.63 44.97 9.86
CA ARG A 990 19.53 43.56 10.29
C ARG A 990 20.01 42.54 9.27
N THR A 991 19.71 42.73 7.99
CA THR A 991 19.89 41.71 6.95
C THR A 991 20.10 42.35 5.58
N PRO A 992 20.54 41.61 4.55
CA PRO A 992 20.65 42.13 3.18
C PRO A 992 19.33 42.69 2.61
N GLN A 993 18.17 42.25 3.11
CA GLN A 993 16.86 42.77 2.67
C GLN A 993 16.66 44.25 3.05
N ASP A 994 17.35 44.71 4.08
CA ASP A 994 17.27 46.07 4.59
C ASP A 994 18.35 47.00 3.98
N LEU A 995 19.07 46.56 2.93
CA LEU A 995 20.14 47.35 2.28
C LEU A 995 19.66 48.68 1.68
N THR A 996 18.43 48.72 1.17
CA THR A 996 17.86 49.96 0.63
C THR A 996 17.65 51.04 1.71
N PRO A 997 16.91 50.79 2.81
CA PRO A 997 16.80 51.76 3.90
C PRO A 997 18.14 52.04 4.59
N PHE A 998 19.05 51.05 4.68
CA PHE A 998 20.41 51.23 5.21
C PHE A 998 21.22 52.25 4.40
N CYS A 999 21.29 52.10 3.06
CA CYS A 999 22.01 53.05 2.22
C CYS A 999 21.37 54.44 2.21
N GLN A 1000 20.04 54.52 2.29
CA GLN A 1000 19.33 55.81 2.43
C GLN A 1000 19.71 56.54 3.72
N ALA A 1001 19.82 55.82 4.84
CA ALA A 1001 20.26 56.39 6.11
C ALA A 1001 21.70 56.90 6.05
N ILE A 1002 22.62 56.14 5.42
CA ILE A 1002 24.01 56.58 5.20
C ILE A 1002 24.06 57.85 4.35
N ILE A 1003 23.33 57.89 3.24
CA ILE A 1003 23.26 59.08 2.37
C ILE A 1003 22.67 60.27 3.13
N ALA A 1004 21.65 60.06 3.95
CA ALA A 1004 21.03 61.11 4.75
C ALA A 1004 21.98 61.67 5.82
N ALA A 1005 22.81 60.82 6.44
CA ALA A 1005 23.79 61.24 7.45
C ALA A 1005 25.01 61.97 6.86
N LEU A 1006 25.24 61.85 5.55
CA LEU A 1006 26.35 62.49 4.83
C LEU A 1006 25.96 63.76 4.06
N LYS A 1007 24.66 64.06 3.98
CA LYS A 1007 24.12 65.33 3.49
C LYS A 1007 24.22 66.39 4.58
#